data_AF-A0A4S4L9R6-F1
#
_entry.id   AF-A0A4S4L9R6-F1
#
_cell.length_a   1.000
_cell.length_b   1.000
_cell.length_c   1.000
_cell.angle_alpha   90.00
_cell.angle_beta   90.00
_cell.angle_gamma   90.00
#
_symmetry.space_group_name_H-M   'P 1'
#
loop_
_entity.id
_entity.type
_entity.pdbx_description
1 polymer ?
#
loop_
_entity_poly.entity_id
_entity_poly.type
_entity_poly.pdbx_seq_one_letter_code
_entity_poly.pdbx_strand_id
1 'polypeptide(L)'
;MSVIARITTLKQRPILMGLFGAVFAVSSVIGPLIGGAFSDHVSWRWCFYINLPVGGAAIVAVAIFLPYLPPVEKGKSMRQSWLRLDWIGTTLCLGMVTTLLIALQWGGNEKPWNSTTIIVLLVFFALFLLSFVVWEWRLTEDAILPFEILLRRNVFGTSFACFFAYMGFVIFNYYLPLLYQVRGHSATRSGIDILVFMISGVVASLFAGGVASATSCAWPILILAPYIASAGFGLFFTVTQFTPASRLLGLQVLVGVGLGCVLQLPVVVAQADFTDKQHLIPQATSLVTFLQLLESFADILLNSNAAGAVFSGQLHAQLRLFSSSISQNLQDELLASVEAISKFQKKKYHDAAGSAADTGTAGHIRRSNLKTFSVANVIAILLILYAIRYFVSRCSPEHPNSPPIARTYIPWLGCAVSFVFRRSDLLNECRIRYGPVYKLMVAGRYFVVVSTPRTIANATKTPPEIFQPLDEKVVMVVTGLSERLHYVGELLHRTAYIFIVNGLTKHRMSPITVPTNKRLFSNLRGVIDKSDSSEISISIPDFVNPNIYRAVIATFFGTQYIPDTYDNFYCMDQGMFYLLSNMSLFCGKSLKAAARMSAEIEPYVRRALGGDIEAPVEDSSHIISDSLWEFRKGGLTVYEIARLLVVVIWGINSNVMKVTNDALAYLLSDPDTYHHICTSIRTAISEKYKDFESFLVADPNAIDIEEFAILDSVILETLRITALAASFREVLSDTYLSGENGKVYFVQKGEYVLADVRGMHFDATLFPQPEKFITDRFMIGQASVKFKNLRPFGGGSSICKGRDFAQYIIKMFLLQTIYLFDIVPGEYKPSIDANRSVAIGCLRGYPVIRMRKRFEK
;
A
#
# COMPACT_ATOMS: atom_id res chain seq x y z
N MET A 1 4.51 11.77 -10.20
CA MET A 1 3.41 11.92 -11.19
C MET A 1 3.00 10.61 -11.86
N SER A 2 3.91 9.84 -12.49
CA SER A 2 3.59 8.59 -13.20
C SER A 2 2.91 7.51 -12.33
N VAL A 3 3.29 7.43 -11.05
CA VAL A 3 2.64 6.56 -10.07
C VAL A 3 1.17 6.94 -9.87
N ILE A 4 0.87 8.22 -9.67
CA ILE A 4 -0.50 8.75 -9.54
C ILE A 4 -1.31 8.40 -10.77
N ALA A 5 -0.76 8.62 -11.97
CA ALA A 5 -1.44 8.29 -13.22
C ALA A 5 -1.80 6.80 -13.33
N ARG A 6 -0.96 5.89 -12.83
CA ARG A 6 -1.21 4.43 -12.87
C ARG A 6 -2.21 3.94 -11.83
N ILE A 7 -2.20 4.50 -10.61
CA ILE A 7 -3.01 3.99 -9.50
C ILE A 7 -4.36 4.68 -9.35
N THR A 8 -4.64 5.74 -10.13
CA THR A 8 -5.86 6.55 -9.97
C THR A 8 -6.66 6.71 -11.24
N THR A 9 -7.98 6.78 -11.05
CA THR A 9 -8.95 6.99 -12.12
C THR A 9 -8.87 8.42 -12.66
N LEU A 10 -9.28 8.64 -13.91
CA LEU A 10 -9.25 9.97 -14.55
C LEU A 10 -9.94 11.06 -13.72
N LYS A 11 -11.02 10.71 -12.99
CA LYS A 11 -11.75 11.64 -12.13
C LYS A 11 -10.98 12.05 -10.87
N GLN A 12 -10.08 11.21 -10.37
CA GLN A 12 -9.28 11.45 -9.16
C GLN A 12 -7.94 12.14 -9.45
N ARG A 13 -7.41 11.99 -10.67
CA ARG A 13 -6.11 12.56 -11.08
C ARG A 13 -6.03 14.09 -10.86
N PRO A 14 -7.01 14.93 -11.23
CA PRO A 14 -6.92 16.37 -11.02
C PRO A 14 -6.77 16.76 -9.55
N ILE A 15 -7.48 16.08 -8.65
CA ILE A 15 -7.42 16.33 -7.20
C ILE A 15 -6.04 15.94 -6.65
N LEU A 16 -5.51 14.80 -7.06
CA LEU A 16 -4.20 14.32 -6.59
C LEU A 16 -3.03 15.11 -7.18
N MET A 17 -3.15 15.54 -8.43
CA MET A 17 -2.21 16.48 -9.05
C MET A 17 -2.27 17.85 -8.37
N GLY A 18 -3.48 18.30 -8.00
CA GLY A 18 -3.69 19.50 -7.18
C GLY A 18 -3.06 19.40 -5.80
N LEU A 19 -3.16 18.24 -5.13
CA LEU A 19 -2.48 17.98 -3.86
C LEU A 19 -0.95 18.00 -4.01
N PHE A 20 -0.42 17.49 -5.12
CA PHE A 20 1.01 17.58 -5.41
C PHE A 20 1.45 19.04 -5.59
N GLY A 21 0.65 19.86 -6.28
CA GLY A 21 0.83 21.31 -6.36
C GLY A 21 0.74 22.00 -4.99
N ALA A 22 -0.15 21.55 -4.11
CA ALA A 22 -0.25 22.05 -2.74
C ALA A 22 0.96 21.68 -1.88
N VAL A 23 1.54 20.48 -2.05
CA VAL A 23 2.80 20.12 -1.40
C VAL A 23 3.94 20.99 -1.90
N PHE A 24 4.05 21.19 -3.22
CA PHE A 24 5.04 22.09 -3.82
C PHE A 24 4.92 23.51 -3.25
N ALA A 25 3.69 24.01 -3.13
CA ALA A 25 3.38 25.29 -2.52
C ALA A 25 3.82 25.42 -1.05
N VAL A 26 3.56 24.40 -0.24
CA VAL A 26 4.00 24.39 1.16
C VAL A 26 5.52 24.31 1.24
N SER A 27 6.14 23.48 0.38
CA SER A 27 7.59 23.33 0.31
C SER A 27 8.30 24.61 -0.14
N SER A 28 7.76 25.38 -1.09
CA SER A 28 8.36 26.63 -1.56
C SER A 28 8.33 27.75 -0.51
N VAL A 29 7.35 27.72 0.40
CA VAL A 29 7.26 28.63 1.56
C VAL A 29 8.22 28.18 2.67
N ILE A 30 8.27 26.88 2.98
CA ILE A 30 9.09 26.33 4.06
C ILE A 30 10.60 26.32 3.70
N GLY A 31 10.93 26.13 2.43
CA GLY A 31 12.31 26.01 1.94
C GLY A 31 13.22 27.17 2.36
N PRO A 32 12.89 28.44 2.03
CA PRO A 32 13.69 29.60 2.42
C PRO A 32 13.81 29.79 3.93
N LEU A 33 12.77 29.46 4.70
CA LEU A 33 12.76 29.52 6.16
C LEU A 33 13.78 28.53 6.76
N ILE A 34 13.68 27.27 6.37
CA ILE A 34 14.57 26.21 6.85
C ILE A 34 16.00 26.45 6.34
N GLY A 35 16.16 26.81 5.07
CA GLY A 35 17.46 27.11 4.47
C GLY A 35 18.15 28.30 5.14
N GLY A 36 17.40 29.37 5.43
CA GLY A 36 17.90 30.52 6.19
C GLY A 36 18.33 30.14 7.61
N ALA A 37 17.50 29.36 8.31
CA ALA A 37 17.81 28.88 9.66
C ALA A 37 19.04 27.96 9.70
N PHE A 38 19.18 27.04 8.73
CA PHE A 38 20.36 26.20 8.61
C PHE A 38 21.62 26.99 8.32
N SER A 39 21.51 28.04 7.48
CA SER A 39 22.64 28.90 7.14
C SER A 39 23.07 29.76 8.33
N ASP A 40 22.12 30.32 9.10
CA ASP A 40 22.42 31.18 10.25
C ASP A 40 22.86 30.39 11.51
N HIS A 41 22.35 29.17 11.72
CA HIS A 41 22.46 28.48 13.02
C HIS A 41 23.18 27.12 13.00
N VAL A 42 23.43 26.52 11.83
CA VAL A 42 24.04 25.18 11.76
C VAL A 42 25.16 25.13 10.71
N SER A 43 24.80 24.91 9.46
CA SER A 43 25.68 24.94 8.29
C SER A 43 24.80 24.84 7.04
N TRP A 44 25.14 25.58 5.99
CA TRP A 44 24.48 25.49 4.69
C TRP A 44 24.45 24.06 4.12
N ARG A 45 25.36 23.17 4.53
CA ARG A 45 25.38 21.75 4.12
C ARG A 45 24.10 21.00 4.48
N TRP A 46 23.40 21.41 5.55
CA TRP A 46 22.15 20.78 5.96
C TRP A 46 20.99 20.98 4.97
N CYS A 47 21.08 21.98 4.08
CA CYS A 47 20.17 22.10 2.94
C CYS A 47 20.22 20.88 2.02
N PHE A 48 21.34 20.13 2.01
CA PHE A 48 21.49 18.88 1.27
C PHE A 48 21.16 17.66 2.13
N TYR A 49 21.69 17.59 3.35
CA TYR A 49 21.53 16.40 4.19
C TYR A 49 20.09 16.12 4.61
N ILE A 50 19.24 17.13 4.77
CA ILE A 50 17.82 16.93 5.13
C ILE A 50 17.05 16.10 4.09
N ASN A 51 17.49 16.10 2.83
CA ASN A 51 16.84 15.34 1.77
C ASN A 51 17.06 13.83 1.94
N LEU A 52 18.14 13.39 2.58
CA LEU A 52 18.45 11.97 2.78
C LEU A 52 17.42 11.24 3.67
N PRO A 53 17.11 11.68 4.90
CA PRO A 53 16.12 11.02 5.75
C PRO A 53 14.70 11.14 5.17
N VAL A 54 14.35 12.29 4.58
CA VAL A 54 13.03 12.50 3.97
C VAL A 54 12.86 11.60 2.73
N GLY A 55 13.87 11.54 1.87
CA GLY A 55 13.91 10.65 0.71
C GLY A 55 13.87 9.18 1.11
N GLY A 56 14.63 8.79 2.13
CA GLY A 56 14.59 7.43 2.70
C GLY A 56 13.20 7.06 3.22
N ALA A 57 12.56 7.95 3.99
CA ALA A 57 11.19 7.75 4.46
C ALA A 57 10.17 7.64 3.31
N ALA A 58 10.32 8.46 2.25
CA ALA A 58 9.48 8.36 1.06
C ALA A 58 9.67 7.04 0.31
N ILE A 59 10.90 6.56 0.15
CA ILE A 59 11.20 5.24 -0.45
C ILE A 59 10.55 4.12 0.37
N VAL A 60 10.69 4.15 1.70
CA VAL A 60 10.07 3.18 2.60
C VAL A 60 8.55 3.23 2.48
N ALA A 61 7.96 4.43 2.45
CA ALA A 61 6.53 4.59 2.28
C ALA A 61 6.05 4.02 0.93
N VAL A 62 6.75 4.30 -0.17
CA VAL A 62 6.42 3.73 -1.48
C VAL A 62 6.57 2.21 -1.46
N ALA A 63 7.64 1.68 -0.88
CA ALA A 63 7.89 0.23 -0.79
C ALA A 63 6.83 -0.52 0.04
N ILE A 64 6.26 0.13 1.06
CA ILE A 64 5.25 -0.45 1.94
C ILE A 64 3.82 -0.26 1.40
N PHE A 65 3.51 0.93 0.89
CA PHE A 65 2.13 1.32 0.60
C PHE A 65 1.75 1.24 -0.88
N LEU A 66 2.72 1.21 -1.81
CA LEU A 66 2.40 1.08 -3.23
C LEU A 66 2.15 -0.40 -3.57
N PRO A 67 0.93 -0.78 -3.97
CA PRO A 67 0.64 -2.17 -4.32
C PRO A 67 1.52 -2.61 -5.48
N TYR A 68 2.02 -3.85 -5.42
CA TYR A 68 2.71 -4.48 -6.53
C TYR A 68 1.77 -4.52 -7.74
N LEU A 69 2.02 -3.65 -8.71
CA LEU A 69 1.40 -3.71 -10.02
C LEU A 69 2.27 -4.68 -10.84
N PRO A 70 1.72 -5.80 -11.34
CA PRO A 70 2.47 -6.66 -12.24
C PRO A 70 2.96 -5.81 -13.44
N PRO A 71 4.19 -6.04 -13.92
CA PRO A 71 4.73 -5.30 -15.06
C PRO A 71 3.76 -5.42 -16.24
N VAL A 72 3.50 -4.28 -16.89
CA VAL A 72 2.52 -4.12 -17.99
C VAL A 72 2.88 -4.98 -19.22
N GLU A 73 4.10 -5.50 -19.29
CA GLU A 73 4.55 -6.40 -20.33
C GLU A 73 4.89 -7.79 -19.76
N LYS A 74 4.13 -8.80 -20.20
CA LYS A 74 4.30 -10.21 -19.80
C LYS A 74 5.70 -10.74 -20.09
N GLY A 75 6.16 -11.67 -19.25
CA GLY A 75 7.24 -12.61 -19.58
C GLY A 75 8.66 -12.04 -19.59
N LYS A 76 8.85 -10.77 -19.25
CA LYS A 76 10.18 -10.14 -19.24
C LYS A 76 10.79 -10.10 -17.86
N SER A 77 12.03 -10.60 -17.76
CA SER A 77 12.88 -10.44 -16.59
C SER A 77 13.04 -8.95 -16.26
N MET A 78 13.18 -8.59 -14.97
CA MET A 78 13.55 -7.22 -14.54
C MET A 78 14.73 -6.66 -15.36
N ARG A 79 15.67 -7.53 -15.75
CA ARG A 79 16.80 -7.19 -16.61
C ARG A 79 16.37 -6.76 -18.01
N GLN A 80 15.38 -7.43 -18.61
CA GLN A 80 14.88 -7.11 -19.94
C GLN A 80 14.10 -5.79 -19.95
N SER A 81 13.32 -5.51 -18.90
CA SER A 81 12.66 -4.19 -18.75
C SER A 81 13.67 -3.07 -18.55
N TRP A 82 14.75 -3.33 -17.82
CA TRP A 82 15.84 -2.37 -17.62
C TRP A 82 16.63 -2.11 -18.91
N LEU A 83 16.88 -3.15 -19.71
CA LEU A 83 17.56 -3.02 -21.01
C LEU A 83 16.72 -2.34 -22.09
N ARG A 84 15.38 -2.29 -21.93
CA ARG A 84 14.46 -1.58 -22.83
C ARG A 84 14.43 -0.07 -22.63
N LEU A 85 14.96 0.44 -21.52
CA LEU A 85 15.07 1.89 -21.32
C LEU A 85 16.04 2.47 -22.34
N ASP A 86 15.73 3.66 -22.85
CA ASP A 86 16.60 4.37 -23.78
C ASP A 86 17.83 4.97 -23.07
N TRP A 87 18.79 4.11 -22.74
CA TRP A 87 20.05 4.49 -22.10
C TRP A 87 20.90 5.39 -23.00
N ILE A 88 20.81 5.20 -24.32
CA ILE A 88 21.60 5.97 -25.29
C ILE A 88 21.04 7.39 -25.35
N GLY A 89 19.73 7.55 -25.58
CA GLY A 89 19.06 8.86 -25.56
C GLY A 89 19.25 9.57 -24.22
N THR A 90 19.12 8.83 -23.10
CA THR A 90 19.38 9.37 -21.75
C THR A 90 20.83 9.87 -21.61
N THR A 91 21.82 9.11 -22.07
CA THR A 91 23.25 9.47 -21.96
C THR A 91 23.58 10.67 -22.86
N LEU A 92 23.05 10.70 -24.07
CA LEU A 92 23.24 11.82 -25.00
C LEU A 92 22.60 13.11 -24.45
N CYS A 93 21.39 13.01 -23.89
CA CYS A 93 20.71 14.14 -23.24
C CYS A 93 21.49 14.64 -22.01
N LEU A 94 21.98 13.73 -21.16
CA LEU A 94 22.79 14.08 -20.00
C LEU A 94 24.10 14.75 -20.41
N GLY A 95 24.79 14.21 -21.43
CA GLY A 95 26.01 14.81 -21.98
C GLY A 95 25.77 16.20 -22.56
N MET A 96 24.68 16.36 -23.33
CA MET A 96 24.24 17.63 -23.90
C MET A 96 24.02 18.68 -22.80
N VAL A 97 23.17 18.39 -21.82
CA VAL A 97 22.86 19.35 -20.73
C VAL A 97 24.12 19.66 -19.90
N THR A 98 24.91 18.65 -19.56
CA THR A 98 26.10 18.82 -18.70
C THR A 98 27.18 19.68 -19.36
N THR A 99 27.50 19.39 -20.63
CA THR A 99 28.53 20.14 -21.38
C THR A 99 28.12 21.59 -21.58
N LEU A 100 26.83 21.84 -21.87
CA LEU A 100 26.28 23.19 -21.98
C LEU A 100 26.36 23.93 -20.64
N LEU A 101 25.88 23.35 -19.54
CA LEU A 101 25.86 24.02 -18.24
C LEU A 101 27.27 24.35 -17.74
N ILE A 102 28.23 23.42 -17.86
CA ILE A 102 29.63 23.69 -17.44
C ILE A 102 30.26 24.79 -18.31
N ALA A 103 30.04 24.76 -19.63
CA ALA A 103 30.57 25.79 -20.52
C ALA A 103 30.07 27.19 -20.13
N LEU A 104 28.80 27.30 -19.77
CA LEU A 104 28.17 28.57 -19.38
C LEU A 104 28.55 29.02 -17.97
N GLN A 105 28.71 28.07 -17.04
CA GLN A 105 29.09 28.36 -15.66
C GLN A 105 30.52 28.89 -15.59
N TRP A 106 31.44 28.24 -16.31
CA TRP A 106 32.86 28.61 -16.31
C TRP A 106 33.17 29.74 -17.29
N GLY A 107 32.39 29.86 -18.37
CA GLY A 107 32.52 30.90 -19.38
C GLY A 107 32.35 32.30 -18.82
N GLY A 108 33.43 33.09 -18.86
CA GLY A 108 33.43 34.48 -18.39
C GLY A 108 33.62 34.65 -16.88
N ASN A 109 33.45 33.59 -16.07
CA ASN A 109 33.66 33.61 -14.63
C ASN A 109 35.01 33.01 -14.23
N GLU A 110 35.20 31.71 -14.45
CA GLU A 110 36.43 30.99 -14.09
C GLU A 110 37.43 30.97 -15.25
N LYS A 111 36.94 30.92 -16.49
CA LYS A 111 37.76 30.87 -17.70
C LYS A 111 37.26 31.86 -18.75
N PRO A 112 38.17 32.51 -19.51
CA PRO A 112 37.77 33.34 -20.64
C PRO A 112 36.96 32.54 -21.68
N TRP A 113 35.96 33.17 -22.30
CA TRP A 113 35.11 32.52 -23.33
C TRP A 113 35.90 31.92 -24.51
N ASN A 114 37.07 32.48 -24.82
CA ASN A 114 37.97 31.98 -25.86
C ASN A 114 38.89 30.82 -25.41
N SER A 115 38.75 30.34 -24.17
CA SER A 115 39.54 29.22 -23.67
C SER A 115 39.21 27.94 -24.42
N THR A 116 40.25 27.16 -24.75
CA THR A 116 40.12 25.85 -25.40
C THR A 116 39.13 24.94 -24.66
N THR A 117 39.09 24.98 -23.31
CA THR A 117 38.16 24.18 -22.52
C THR A 117 36.69 24.51 -22.84
N ILE A 118 36.34 25.79 -22.92
CA ILE A 118 34.95 26.23 -23.15
C ILE A 118 34.53 25.93 -24.60
N ILE A 119 35.41 26.21 -25.56
CA ILE A 119 35.14 25.90 -26.97
C ILE A 119 34.91 24.40 -27.16
N VAL A 120 35.75 23.56 -26.54
CA VAL A 120 35.60 22.09 -26.58
C VAL A 120 34.26 21.66 -25.99
N LEU A 121 33.85 22.20 -24.84
CA LEU A 121 32.55 21.88 -24.23
C LEU A 121 31.37 22.29 -25.12
N LEU A 122 31.43 23.46 -25.78
CA LEU A 122 30.39 23.90 -26.71
C LEU A 122 30.32 23.03 -27.99
N VAL A 123 31.48 22.59 -28.50
CA VAL A 123 31.54 21.64 -29.62
C VAL A 123 30.94 20.29 -29.20
N PHE A 124 31.28 19.76 -28.02
CA PHE A 124 30.67 18.53 -27.50
C PHE A 124 29.16 18.68 -27.28
N PHE A 125 28.69 19.82 -26.80
CA PHE A 125 27.26 20.12 -26.71
C PHE A 125 26.59 20.01 -28.08
N ALA A 126 27.15 20.65 -29.12
CA ALA A 126 26.60 20.58 -30.48
C ALA A 126 26.60 19.15 -31.03
N LEU A 127 27.67 18.38 -30.78
CA LEU A 127 27.76 16.98 -31.18
C LEU A 127 26.74 16.09 -30.44
N PHE A 128 26.58 16.26 -29.14
CA PHE A 128 25.60 15.51 -28.35
C PHE A 128 24.17 15.89 -28.73
N LEU A 129 23.87 17.17 -28.96
CA LEU A 129 22.56 17.62 -29.43
C LEU A 129 22.23 17.01 -30.80
N LEU A 130 23.15 17.09 -31.77
CA LEU A 130 22.93 16.53 -33.11
C LEU A 130 22.77 15.01 -33.06
N SER A 131 23.60 14.33 -32.26
CA SER A 131 23.49 12.88 -32.04
C SER A 131 22.18 12.51 -31.36
N PHE A 132 21.72 13.30 -30.38
CA PHE A 132 20.45 13.09 -29.69
C PHE A 132 19.27 13.25 -30.64
N VAL A 133 19.22 14.33 -31.42
CA VAL A 133 18.17 14.55 -32.43
C VAL A 133 18.12 13.42 -33.45
N VAL A 134 19.27 12.97 -33.95
CA VAL A 134 19.34 11.84 -34.90
C VAL A 134 18.91 10.53 -34.25
N TRP A 135 19.27 10.30 -32.98
CA TRP A 135 18.90 9.11 -32.22
C TRP A 135 17.38 9.04 -31.98
N GLU A 136 16.80 10.09 -31.44
CA GLU A 136 15.36 10.20 -31.19
C GLU A 136 14.56 10.06 -32.51
N TRP A 137 15.11 10.59 -33.62
CA TRP A 137 14.44 10.51 -34.92
C TRP A 137 14.40 9.08 -35.47
N ARG A 138 15.42 8.27 -35.16
CA ARG A 138 15.50 6.87 -35.59
C ARG A 138 14.72 5.91 -34.71
N LEU A 139 14.60 6.18 -33.41
CA LEU A 139 14.02 5.25 -32.43
C LEU A 139 12.48 5.33 -32.37
N THR A 140 11.88 6.46 -32.79
CA THR A 140 10.43 6.73 -32.94
C THR A 140 9.53 6.33 -31.78
N GLU A 141 9.20 5.04 -31.62
CA GLU A 141 8.22 4.55 -30.64
C GLU A 141 8.79 4.35 -29.23
N ASP A 142 10.04 3.90 -29.11
CA ASP A 142 10.73 3.66 -27.82
C ASP A 142 11.59 4.87 -27.38
N ALA A 143 11.49 5.98 -28.11
CA ALA A 143 12.26 7.19 -27.89
C ALA A 143 11.87 7.90 -26.58
N ILE A 144 12.84 8.53 -25.90
CA ILE A 144 12.56 9.26 -24.65
C ILE A 144 11.66 10.48 -24.92
N LEU A 145 11.78 11.07 -26.12
CA LEU A 145 11.05 12.24 -26.57
C LEU A 145 10.49 12.03 -27.98
N PRO A 146 9.30 11.42 -28.12
CA PRO A 146 8.64 11.28 -29.40
C PRO A 146 8.39 12.65 -30.06
N PHE A 147 8.83 12.82 -31.31
CA PHE A 147 8.68 14.09 -32.06
C PHE A 147 7.22 14.55 -32.19
N GLU A 148 6.26 13.63 -32.15
CA GLU A 148 4.83 13.97 -32.14
C GLU A 148 4.48 14.94 -30.99
N ILE A 149 5.16 14.82 -29.84
CA ILE A 149 4.92 15.67 -28.68
C ILE A 149 5.39 17.11 -28.93
N LEU A 150 6.54 17.26 -29.59
CA LEU A 150 7.11 18.57 -29.93
C LEU A 150 6.30 19.31 -31.01
N LEU A 151 5.62 18.57 -31.89
CA LEU A 151 4.80 19.13 -32.96
C LEU A 151 3.45 19.69 -32.46
N ARG A 152 3.04 19.35 -31.24
CA ARG A 152 1.82 19.90 -30.64
C ARG A 152 2.04 21.32 -30.14
N ARG A 153 1.38 22.28 -30.80
CA ARG A 153 1.46 23.73 -30.50
C ARG A 153 1.23 24.05 -29.02
N ASN A 154 0.28 23.38 -28.38
CA ASN A 154 -0.04 23.61 -26.97
C ASN A 154 1.13 23.25 -26.07
N VAL A 155 1.73 22.07 -26.28
CA VAL A 155 2.85 21.58 -25.45
C VAL A 155 4.11 22.39 -25.69
N PHE A 156 4.40 22.71 -26.95
CA PHE A 156 5.50 23.59 -27.30
C PHE A 156 5.35 24.97 -26.63
N GLY A 157 4.20 25.62 -26.83
CA GLY A 157 3.92 26.95 -26.29
C GLY A 157 3.93 27.00 -24.76
N THR A 158 3.32 26.00 -24.10
CA THR A 158 3.32 25.95 -22.63
C THR A 158 4.68 25.62 -22.05
N SER A 159 5.50 24.82 -22.73
CA SER A 159 6.86 24.52 -22.27
C SER A 159 7.76 25.76 -22.29
N PHE A 160 7.71 26.58 -23.35
CA PHE A 160 8.45 27.85 -23.41
C PHE A 160 7.92 28.87 -22.41
N ALA A 161 6.59 28.99 -22.26
CA ALA A 161 6.00 29.86 -21.26
C ALA A 161 6.45 29.48 -19.83
N CYS A 162 6.50 28.18 -19.54
CA CYS A 162 7.00 27.64 -18.28
C CYS A 162 8.48 27.97 -18.07
N PHE A 163 9.33 27.72 -19.08
CA PHE A 163 10.77 28.01 -19.05
C PHE A 163 11.05 29.48 -18.68
N PHE A 164 10.44 30.44 -19.37
CA PHE A 164 10.65 31.87 -19.09
C PHE A 164 10.06 32.32 -17.74
N ALA A 165 8.90 31.77 -17.34
CA ALA A 165 8.32 32.07 -16.03
C ALA A 165 9.20 31.55 -14.89
N TYR A 166 9.75 30.33 -15.01
CA TYR A 166 10.66 29.76 -14.03
C TYR A 166 12.01 30.48 -13.97
N MET A 167 12.52 30.91 -15.13
CA MET A 167 13.69 31.79 -15.19
C MET A 167 13.48 33.08 -14.38
N GLY A 168 12.35 33.77 -14.58
CA GLY A 168 12.01 34.96 -13.79
C GLY A 168 11.82 34.65 -12.30
N PHE A 169 11.21 33.51 -11.98
CA PHE A 169 11.03 33.05 -10.60
C PHE A 169 12.36 32.84 -9.88
N VAL A 170 13.31 32.13 -10.49
CA VAL A 170 14.62 31.82 -9.89
C VAL A 170 15.45 33.07 -9.69
N ILE A 171 15.57 33.93 -10.71
CA ILE A 171 16.33 35.19 -10.63
C ILE A 171 15.79 36.04 -9.48
N PHE A 172 14.46 36.20 -9.39
CA PHE A 172 13.85 36.99 -8.34
C PHE A 172 14.00 36.36 -6.97
N ASN A 173 13.85 35.03 -6.86
CA ASN A 173 14.06 34.29 -5.62
C ASN A 173 15.51 34.35 -5.11
N TYR A 174 16.49 34.50 -6.00
CA TYR A 174 17.90 34.67 -5.63
C TYR A 174 18.21 36.10 -5.16
N TYR A 175 17.81 37.12 -5.93
CA TYR A 175 18.19 38.51 -5.65
C TYR A 175 17.32 39.19 -4.60
N LEU A 176 16.06 38.78 -4.42
CA LEU A 176 15.19 39.41 -3.43
C LEU A 176 15.69 39.21 -1.98
N PRO A 177 16.11 38.00 -1.55
CA PRO A 177 16.76 37.83 -0.24
C PRO A 177 18.04 38.64 -0.11
N LEU A 178 18.86 38.72 -1.18
CA LEU A 178 20.10 39.48 -1.19
C LEU A 178 19.83 40.97 -0.98
N LEU A 179 18.80 41.52 -1.62
CA LEU A 179 18.34 42.90 -1.39
C LEU A 179 18.00 43.13 0.09
N TYR A 180 17.28 42.21 0.73
CA TYR A 180 16.99 42.30 2.17
C TYR A 180 18.24 42.17 3.04
N GLN A 181 19.19 41.33 2.67
CA GLN A 181 20.46 41.19 3.41
C GLN A 181 21.32 42.46 3.33
N VAL A 182 21.36 43.13 2.18
CA VAL A 182 22.01 44.44 2.01
C VAL A 182 21.34 45.52 2.88
N ARG A 183 20.04 45.37 3.17
CA ARG A 183 19.29 46.21 4.12
C ARG A 183 19.49 45.81 5.59
N GLY A 184 20.42 44.89 5.88
CA GLY A 184 20.79 44.49 7.23
C GLY A 184 19.95 43.35 7.83
N HIS A 185 19.12 42.68 7.03
CA HIS A 185 18.37 41.50 7.50
C HIS A 185 19.28 40.26 7.52
N SER A 186 19.10 39.35 8.49
CA SER A 186 19.81 38.06 8.49
C SER A 186 19.26 37.12 7.41
N ALA A 187 19.96 36.03 7.10
CA ALA A 187 19.48 35.06 6.11
C ALA A 187 18.10 34.50 6.48
N THR A 188 17.88 34.17 7.76
CA THR A 188 16.57 33.75 8.28
C THR A 188 15.51 34.83 8.08
N ARG A 189 15.84 36.10 8.35
CA ARG A 189 14.86 37.19 8.25
C ARG A 189 14.53 37.49 6.79
N SER A 190 15.51 37.52 5.90
CA SER A 190 15.28 37.66 4.46
C SER A 190 14.44 36.51 3.91
N GLY A 191 14.66 35.27 4.39
CA GLY A 191 13.81 34.12 4.08
C GLY A 191 12.34 34.32 4.51
N ILE A 192 12.10 35.00 5.64
CA ILE A 192 10.75 35.38 6.08
C ILE A 192 10.16 36.49 5.19
N ASP A 193 10.95 37.48 4.80
CA ASP A 193 10.45 38.64 4.07
C ASP A 193 10.12 38.33 2.59
N ILE A 194 10.67 37.25 2.01
CA ILE A 194 10.27 36.76 0.67
C ILE A 194 9.02 35.87 0.68
N LEU A 195 8.48 35.53 1.86
CA LEU A 195 7.29 34.67 1.93
C LEU A 195 6.09 35.31 1.26
N VAL A 196 6.02 36.64 1.21
CA VAL A 196 4.93 37.36 0.52
C VAL A 196 4.92 37.04 -0.98
N PHE A 197 6.09 37.05 -1.62
CA PHE A 197 6.26 36.57 -2.99
C PHE A 197 5.85 35.10 -3.15
N MET A 198 6.30 34.21 -2.25
CA MET A 198 5.98 32.77 -2.34
C MET A 198 4.49 32.48 -2.16
N ILE A 199 3.87 33.04 -1.12
CA ILE A 199 2.46 32.83 -0.80
C ILE A 199 1.56 33.39 -1.90
N SER A 200 1.86 34.58 -2.42
CA SER A 200 1.09 35.15 -3.53
C SER A 200 1.18 34.28 -4.80
N GLY A 201 2.35 33.72 -5.10
CA GLY A 201 2.51 32.76 -6.19
C GLY A 201 1.72 31.46 -6.00
N VAL A 202 1.72 30.91 -4.79
CA VAL A 202 0.93 29.73 -4.44
C VAL A 202 -0.57 29.98 -4.62
N VAL A 203 -1.08 31.07 -4.05
CA VAL A 203 -2.51 31.42 -4.13
C VAL A 203 -2.92 31.65 -5.59
N ALA A 204 -2.09 32.35 -6.36
CA ALA A 204 -2.33 32.57 -7.78
C ALA A 204 -2.30 31.28 -8.61
N SER A 205 -1.39 30.34 -8.30
CA SER A 205 -1.37 29.02 -8.95
C SER A 205 -2.65 28.22 -8.70
N LEU A 206 -3.13 28.21 -7.45
CA LEU A 206 -4.37 27.53 -7.08
C LEU A 206 -5.59 28.17 -7.77
N PHE A 207 -5.63 29.51 -7.78
CA PHE A 207 -6.66 30.27 -8.48
C PHE A 207 -6.66 29.97 -9.99
N ALA A 208 -5.49 30.01 -10.63
CA ALA A 208 -5.34 29.74 -12.05
C ALA A 208 -5.79 28.32 -12.43
N GLY A 209 -5.41 27.32 -11.63
CA GLY A 209 -5.85 25.94 -11.82
C GLY A 209 -7.36 25.78 -11.64
N GLY A 210 -7.94 26.43 -10.64
CA GLY A 210 -9.39 26.42 -10.38
C GLY A 210 -10.19 27.09 -11.51
N VAL A 211 -9.77 28.27 -11.95
CA VAL A 211 -10.39 29.00 -13.07
C VAL A 211 -10.29 28.19 -14.36
N ALA A 212 -9.10 27.70 -14.71
CA ALA A 212 -8.91 26.89 -15.92
C ALA A 212 -9.75 25.62 -15.92
N SER A 213 -9.94 25.00 -14.74
CA SER A 213 -10.82 23.82 -14.59
C SER A 213 -12.30 24.18 -14.74
N ALA A 214 -12.73 25.33 -14.21
CA ALA A 214 -14.12 25.77 -14.28
C ALA A 214 -14.52 26.26 -15.68
N THR A 215 -13.62 26.96 -16.38
CA THR A 215 -13.87 27.52 -17.71
C THR A 215 -13.47 26.61 -18.86
N SER A 216 -12.77 25.50 -18.56
CA SER A 216 -12.11 24.63 -19.56
C SER A 216 -11.13 25.39 -20.49
N CYS A 217 -10.70 26.59 -20.09
CA CYS A 217 -9.88 27.49 -20.92
C CYS A 217 -8.70 28.04 -20.11
N ALA A 218 -7.49 27.53 -20.39
CA ALA A 218 -6.26 27.97 -19.72
C ALA A 218 -5.52 29.12 -20.43
N TRP A 219 -5.75 29.32 -21.74
CA TRP A 219 -4.98 30.24 -22.57
C TRP A 219 -5.07 31.73 -22.14
N PRO A 220 -6.20 32.27 -21.64
CA PRO A 220 -6.24 33.70 -21.26
C PRO A 220 -5.31 34.00 -20.09
N ILE A 221 -5.20 33.06 -19.14
CA ILE A 221 -4.31 33.16 -17.99
C ILE A 221 -2.85 33.08 -18.43
N LEU A 222 -2.53 32.12 -19.30
CA LEU A 222 -1.17 31.92 -19.83
C LEU A 222 -0.65 33.12 -20.62
N ILE A 223 -1.54 33.92 -21.23
CA ILE A 223 -1.17 35.16 -21.91
C ILE A 223 -1.07 36.34 -20.94
N LEU A 224 -2.05 36.53 -20.05
CA LEU A 224 -2.13 37.74 -19.21
C LEU A 224 -1.11 37.73 -18.07
N ALA A 225 -0.88 36.58 -17.45
CA ALA A 225 -0.03 36.46 -16.27
C ALA A 225 1.44 36.87 -16.49
N PRO A 226 2.11 36.53 -17.62
CA PRO A 226 3.43 37.05 -17.95
C PRO A 226 3.52 38.58 -18.05
N TYR A 227 2.47 39.27 -18.53
CA TYR A 227 2.44 40.73 -18.57
C TYR A 227 2.36 41.33 -17.16
N ILE A 228 1.57 40.71 -16.27
CA ILE A 228 1.49 41.10 -14.85
C ILE A 228 2.86 40.95 -14.18
N ALA A 229 3.53 39.81 -14.39
CA ALA A 229 4.87 39.58 -13.85
C ALA A 229 5.88 40.60 -14.38
N SER A 230 5.85 40.88 -15.69
CA SER A 230 6.73 41.85 -16.35
C SER A 230 6.53 43.28 -15.83
N ALA A 231 5.28 43.69 -15.62
CA ALA A 231 4.97 44.98 -14.98
C ALA A 231 5.49 45.03 -13.54
N GLY A 232 5.35 43.95 -12.77
CA GLY A 232 5.91 43.83 -11.43
C GLY A 232 7.44 43.97 -11.42
N PHE A 233 8.14 43.26 -12.31
CA PHE A 233 9.58 43.41 -12.48
C PHE A 233 10.00 44.82 -12.90
N GLY A 234 9.26 45.44 -13.82
CA GLY A 234 9.48 46.83 -14.23
C GLY A 234 9.37 47.81 -13.06
N LEU A 235 8.36 47.63 -12.19
CA LEU A 235 8.20 48.47 -10.99
C LEU A 235 9.31 48.24 -9.96
N PHE A 236 9.94 47.06 -9.91
CA PHE A 236 11.08 46.81 -9.03
C PHE A 236 12.31 47.66 -9.38
N PHE A 237 12.45 48.19 -10.60
CA PHE A 237 13.49 49.18 -10.92
C PHE A 237 13.35 50.50 -10.14
N THR A 238 12.15 50.79 -9.62
CA THR A 238 11.91 51.99 -8.80
C THR A 238 12.32 51.81 -7.33
N VAL A 239 12.77 50.61 -6.95
CA VAL A 239 13.18 50.30 -5.58
C VAL A 239 14.55 50.88 -5.28
N THR A 240 14.62 51.61 -4.18
CA THR A 240 15.84 52.19 -3.63
C THR A 240 16.06 51.71 -2.19
N GLN A 241 17.24 51.97 -1.63
CA GLN A 241 17.54 51.68 -0.22
C GLN A 241 16.57 52.35 0.76
N PHE A 242 15.90 53.45 0.37
CA PHE A 242 14.93 54.18 1.21
C PHE A 242 13.48 53.75 1.00
N THR A 243 13.21 52.81 0.10
CA THR A 243 11.84 52.36 -0.19
C THR A 243 11.20 51.71 1.06
N PRO A 244 9.98 52.14 1.45
CA PRO A 244 9.31 51.59 2.63
C PRO A 244 8.94 50.11 2.43
N ALA A 245 8.92 49.35 3.52
CA ALA A 245 8.64 47.91 3.49
C ALA A 245 7.28 47.58 2.85
N SER A 246 6.24 48.37 3.11
CA SER A 246 4.89 48.16 2.54
C SER A 246 4.88 48.17 1.00
N ARG A 247 5.66 49.05 0.38
CA ARG A 247 5.79 49.10 -1.08
C ARG A 247 6.51 47.88 -1.61
N LEU A 248 7.56 47.40 -0.93
CA LEU A 248 8.24 46.15 -1.30
C LEU A 248 7.30 44.96 -1.24
N LEU A 249 6.50 44.85 -0.18
CA LEU A 249 5.52 43.76 -0.04
C LEU A 249 4.45 43.81 -1.16
N GLY A 250 3.94 44.99 -1.50
CA GLY A 250 2.97 45.15 -2.59
C GLY A 250 3.53 44.75 -3.95
N LEU A 251 4.78 45.13 -4.25
CA LEU A 251 5.44 44.75 -5.49
C LEU A 251 5.73 43.25 -5.56
N GLN A 252 6.10 42.61 -4.43
CA GLN A 252 6.27 41.16 -4.36
C GLN A 252 4.97 40.40 -4.70
N VAL A 253 3.82 40.89 -4.23
CA VAL A 253 2.52 40.27 -4.56
C VAL A 253 2.26 40.32 -6.05
N LEU A 254 2.54 41.45 -6.71
CA LEU A 254 2.32 41.61 -8.15
C LEU A 254 3.15 40.61 -8.97
N VAL A 255 4.45 40.49 -8.64
CA VAL A 255 5.36 39.53 -9.28
C VAL A 255 4.93 38.09 -8.96
N GLY A 256 4.60 37.80 -7.71
CA GLY A 256 4.16 36.46 -7.28
C GLY A 256 2.87 36.03 -7.98
N VAL A 257 1.87 36.91 -8.09
CA VAL A 257 0.61 36.61 -8.81
C VAL A 257 0.86 36.32 -10.28
N GLY A 258 1.66 37.14 -10.95
CA GLY A 258 2.00 36.95 -12.36
C GLY A 258 2.71 35.62 -12.61
N LEU A 259 3.76 35.31 -11.84
CA LEU A 259 4.49 34.06 -12.03
C LEU A 259 3.67 32.84 -11.59
N GLY A 260 3.01 32.91 -10.43
CA GLY A 260 2.26 31.80 -9.84
C GLY A 260 1.17 31.24 -10.73
N CYS A 261 0.47 32.10 -11.49
CA CYS A 261 -0.54 31.69 -12.47
C CYS A 261 0.02 30.80 -13.59
N VAL A 262 1.33 30.86 -13.87
CA VAL A 262 2.00 30.14 -14.96
C VAL A 262 2.82 28.96 -14.48
N LEU A 263 3.28 28.89 -13.23
CA LEU A 263 4.21 27.83 -12.80
C LEU A 263 3.65 26.39 -12.97
N GLN A 264 2.39 26.15 -12.60
CA GLN A 264 1.81 24.80 -12.61
C GLN A 264 0.87 24.52 -13.79
N LEU A 265 0.29 25.57 -14.37
CA LEU A 265 -0.75 25.47 -15.41
C LEU A 265 -0.28 24.80 -16.72
N PRO A 266 0.95 25.02 -17.23
CA PRO A 266 1.53 24.32 -18.38
C PRO A 266 1.47 22.80 -18.31
N VAL A 267 1.77 22.22 -17.14
CA VAL A 267 1.74 20.77 -16.93
C VAL A 267 0.31 20.25 -17.04
N VAL A 268 -0.66 20.97 -16.50
CA VAL A 268 -2.09 20.62 -16.59
C VAL A 268 -2.58 20.68 -18.04
N VAL A 269 -2.17 21.71 -18.79
CA VAL A 269 -2.52 21.85 -20.21
C VAL A 269 -1.92 20.71 -21.05
N ALA A 270 -0.66 20.35 -20.81
CA ALA A 270 -0.04 19.22 -21.50
C ALA A 270 -0.76 17.88 -21.18
N GLN A 271 -1.24 17.69 -19.96
CA GLN A 271 -2.04 16.50 -19.61
C GLN A 271 -3.40 16.49 -20.34
N ALA A 272 -4.07 17.65 -20.41
CA ALA A 272 -5.36 17.77 -21.07
C ALA A 272 -5.25 17.53 -22.59
N ASP A 273 -4.18 18.01 -23.22
CA ASP A 273 -3.97 17.90 -24.67
C ASP A 273 -3.77 16.45 -25.16
N PHE A 274 -3.21 15.58 -24.31
CA PHE A 274 -2.95 14.15 -24.60
C PHE A 274 -3.99 13.20 -23.99
N THR A 275 -5.22 13.67 -23.71
CA THR A 275 -6.29 12.81 -23.19
C THR A 275 -6.69 11.71 -24.19
N ASP A 276 -6.54 11.99 -25.49
CA ASP A 276 -6.70 11.07 -26.62
C ASP A 276 -5.58 10.01 -26.71
N LYS A 277 -4.36 10.35 -26.29
CA LYS A 277 -3.18 9.47 -26.30
C LYS A 277 -2.58 9.31 -24.90
N GLN A 278 -3.33 8.64 -24.02
CA GLN A 278 -2.99 8.55 -22.59
C GLN A 278 -1.60 7.95 -22.28
N HIS A 279 -1.06 7.11 -23.16
CA HIS A 279 0.27 6.53 -22.99
C HIS A 279 1.41 7.55 -23.14
N LEU A 280 1.16 8.71 -23.77
CA LEU A 280 2.13 9.79 -23.98
C LEU A 280 2.05 10.90 -22.91
N ILE A 281 1.01 10.90 -22.07
CA ILE A 281 0.86 11.88 -20.98
C ILE A 281 2.13 11.97 -20.11
N PRO A 282 2.76 10.85 -19.68
CA PRO A 282 4.00 10.91 -18.91
C PRO A 282 5.11 11.66 -19.66
N GLN A 283 5.39 11.29 -20.92
CA GLN A 283 6.43 11.91 -21.74
C GLN A 283 6.15 13.40 -21.98
N ALA A 284 4.90 13.77 -22.27
CA ALA A 284 4.49 15.16 -22.47
C ALA A 284 4.67 16.01 -21.21
N THR A 285 4.27 15.49 -20.05
CA THR A 285 4.49 16.19 -18.77
C THR A 285 5.97 16.26 -18.40
N SER A 286 6.73 15.19 -18.66
CA SER A 286 8.16 15.15 -18.45
C SER A 286 8.90 16.16 -19.33
N LEU A 287 8.47 16.40 -20.57
CA LEU A 287 9.03 17.45 -21.42
C LEU A 287 8.82 18.84 -20.83
N VAL A 288 7.58 19.16 -20.42
CA VAL A 288 7.27 20.46 -19.79
C VAL A 288 8.10 20.65 -18.52
N THR A 289 8.21 19.63 -17.68
CA THR A 289 9.02 19.67 -16.45
C THR A 289 10.53 19.67 -16.75
N PHE A 290 10.99 19.05 -17.83
CA PHE A 290 12.39 19.10 -18.24
C PHE A 290 12.77 20.51 -18.69
N LEU A 291 11.95 21.14 -19.54
CA LEU A 291 12.16 22.53 -19.95
C LEU A 291 11.99 23.50 -18.79
N GLN A 292 11.09 23.21 -17.85
CA GLN A 292 11.03 23.92 -16.57
C GLN A 292 12.38 23.88 -15.83
N LEU A 293 13.01 22.71 -15.73
CA LEU A 293 14.31 22.48 -15.06
C LEU A 293 15.54 22.90 -15.88
N LEU A 294 15.36 23.32 -17.13
CA LEU A 294 16.40 24.00 -17.90
C LEU A 294 16.46 25.50 -17.59
N GLU A 295 15.62 26.02 -16.69
CA GLU A 295 15.75 27.40 -16.18
C GLU A 295 17.14 27.67 -15.59
N SER A 296 17.81 26.64 -15.07
CA SER A 296 19.21 26.70 -14.61
C SER A 296 20.18 27.22 -15.68
N PHE A 297 19.96 26.91 -16.96
CA PHE A 297 20.75 27.48 -18.07
C PHE A 297 20.60 29.00 -18.14
N ALA A 298 19.36 29.46 -18.02
CA ALA A 298 19.05 30.88 -18.13
C ALA A 298 19.49 31.64 -16.88
N ASP A 299 19.43 31.01 -15.70
CA ASP A 299 20.03 31.53 -14.48
C ASP A 299 21.53 31.73 -14.67
N ILE A 300 22.29 30.73 -15.12
CA ILE A 300 23.74 30.88 -15.30
C ILE A 300 24.09 32.02 -16.30
N LEU A 301 23.38 32.07 -17.43
CA LEU A 301 23.62 33.10 -18.45
C LEU A 301 23.21 34.52 -18.01
N LEU A 302 22.05 34.66 -17.37
CA LEU A 302 21.49 35.98 -17.05
C LEU A 302 21.85 36.43 -15.64
N ASN A 303 21.84 35.54 -14.65
CA ASN A 303 22.18 35.82 -13.26
C ASN A 303 23.70 35.89 -13.07
N SER A 304 24.47 34.81 -13.28
CA SER A 304 25.92 34.85 -13.03
C SER A 304 26.70 35.68 -14.05
N ASN A 305 26.42 35.54 -15.36
CA ASN A 305 27.25 36.17 -16.39
C ASN A 305 26.82 37.60 -16.71
N ALA A 306 25.52 37.89 -16.86
CA ALA A 306 25.06 39.25 -17.20
C ALA A 306 24.83 40.12 -15.96
N ALA A 307 23.91 39.72 -15.07
CA ALA A 307 23.58 40.48 -13.87
C ALA A 307 24.74 40.50 -12.86
N GLY A 308 25.49 39.41 -12.74
CA GLY A 308 26.71 39.32 -11.94
C GLY A 308 27.82 40.22 -12.47
N ALA A 309 28.05 40.26 -13.79
CA ALA A 309 29.02 41.19 -14.38
C ALA A 309 28.60 42.66 -14.23
N VAL A 310 27.30 42.96 -14.41
CA VAL A 310 26.77 44.32 -14.18
C VAL A 310 26.89 44.70 -12.70
N PHE A 311 26.51 43.81 -11.79
CA PHE A 311 26.61 44.04 -10.34
C PHE A 311 28.06 44.21 -9.91
N SER A 312 28.97 43.32 -10.33
CA SER A 312 30.40 43.41 -10.04
C SER A 312 31.01 44.68 -10.64
N GLY A 313 30.70 45.01 -11.89
CA GLY A 313 31.17 46.22 -12.55
C GLY A 313 30.69 47.51 -11.86
N GLN A 314 29.41 47.56 -11.47
CA GLN A 314 28.87 48.68 -10.70
C GLN A 314 29.44 48.73 -9.28
N LEU A 315 29.60 47.58 -8.61
CA LEU A 315 30.19 47.49 -7.27
C LEU A 315 31.63 47.99 -7.29
N HIS A 316 32.45 47.56 -8.26
CA HIS A 316 33.80 48.09 -8.47
C HIS A 316 33.81 49.59 -8.73
N ALA A 317 32.90 50.09 -9.59
CA ALA A 317 32.81 51.52 -9.88
C ALA A 317 32.45 52.35 -8.63
N GLN A 318 31.49 51.87 -7.82
CA GLN A 318 31.08 52.53 -6.60
C GLN A 318 32.13 52.43 -5.50
N LEU A 319 32.79 51.28 -5.32
CA LEU A 319 33.88 51.11 -4.35
C LEU A 319 35.08 52.01 -4.66
N ARG A 320 35.39 52.28 -5.93
CA ARG A 320 36.42 53.25 -6.32
C ARG A 320 36.13 54.65 -5.81
N LEU A 321 34.86 55.07 -5.75
CA LEU A 321 34.47 56.37 -5.19
C LEU A 321 34.72 56.45 -3.66
N PHE A 322 34.70 55.32 -2.97
CA PHE A 322 34.95 55.22 -1.53
C PHE A 322 36.37 54.74 -1.17
N SER A 323 37.25 54.56 -2.18
CA SER A 323 38.56 53.93 -2.04
C SER A 323 39.51 54.64 -1.06
N SER A 324 39.34 55.94 -0.83
CA SER A 324 40.09 56.73 0.15
C SER A 324 39.64 56.52 1.61
N SER A 325 38.51 55.87 1.83
CA SER A 325 37.84 55.74 3.14
C SER A 325 37.72 54.31 3.68
N ILE A 326 38.13 53.31 2.90
CA ILE A 326 37.97 51.88 3.19
C ILE A 326 39.31 51.17 2.92
N SER A 327 39.77 50.31 3.84
CA SER A 327 41.03 49.57 3.68
C SER A 327 40.98 48.57 2.52
N GLN A 328 42.12 48.30 1.88
CA GLN A 328 42.21 47.45 0.70
C GLN A 328 41.74 46.01 0.97
N ASN A 329 42.08 45.45 2.15
CA ASN A 329 41.58 44.14 2.59
C ASN A 329 40.05 44.08 2.69
N LEU A 330 39.40 45.17 3.11
CA LEU A 330 37.95 45.25 3.20
C LEU A 330 37.32 45.45 1.82
N GLN A 331 37.98 46.16 0.91
CA GLN A 331 37.55 46.23 -0.49
C GLN A 331 37.60 44.83 -1.14
N ASP A 332 38.68 44.07 -0.91
CA ASP A 332 38.82 42.71 -1.42
C ASP A 332 37.78 41.74 -0.79
N GLU A 333 37.48 41.88 0.50
CA GLU A 333 36.46 41.09 1.20
C GLU A 333 35.04 41.42 0.71
N LEU A 334 34.76 42.69 0.41
CA LEU A 334 33.50 43.18 -0.15
C LEU A 334 33.28 42.74 -1.62
N LEU A 335 34.36 42.66 -2.38
CA LEU A 335 34.36 42.14 -3.74
C LEU A 335 34.22 40.61 -3.78
N ALA A 336 34.73 39.91 -2.76
CA ALA A 336 34.63 38.46 -2.64
C ALA A 336 33.25 37.99 -2.12
N SER A 337 32.56 38.76 -1.29
CA SER A 337 31.23 38.40 -0.80
C SER A 337 30.40 39.60 -0.32
N VAL A 338 29.15 39.68 -0.78
CA VAL A 338 28.15 40.65 -0.31
C VAL A 338 27.85 40.47 1.20
N GLU A 339 28.05 39.28 1.77
CA GLU A 339 27.91 39.04 3.21
C GLU A 339 28.91 39.84 4.04
N ALA A 340 30.05 40.25 3.47
CA ALA A 340 31.03 41.11 4.13
C ALA A 340 30.42 42.49 4.48
N ILE A 341 29.45 42.99 3.69
CA ILE A 341 28.69 44.21 3.99
C ILE A 341 27.91 44.05 5.30
N SER A 342 27.27 42.90 5.51
CA SER A 342 26.48 42.62 6.71
C SER A 342 27.36 42.52 7.97
N LYS A 343 28.56 41.94 7.84
CA LYS A 343 29.56 41.88 8.92
C LYS A 343 30.09 43.26 9.27
N PHE A 344 30.36 44.09 8.26
CA PHE A 344 30.82 45.47 8.46
C PHE A 344 29.73 46.37 9.06
N GLN A 345 28.47 46.26 8.59
CA GLN A 345 27.33 46.95 9.20
C GLN A 345 27.13 46.53 10.65
N LYS A 346 27.19 45.23 10.98
CA LYS A 346 27.12 44.75 12.37
C LYS A 346 28.24 45.31 13.24
N LYS A 347 29.47 45.41 12.72
CA LYS A 347 30.62 45.98 13.43
C LYS A 347 30.40 47.47 13.73
N LYS A 348 30.02 48.26 12.71
CA LYS A 348 29.69 49.69 12.85
C LYS A 348 28.46 49.93 13.75
N TYR A 349 27.47 49.05 13.71
CA TYR A 349 26.32 49.10 14.63
C TYR A 349 26.69 48.70 16.04
N HIS A 350 27.62 47.76 16.27
CA HIS A 350 28.12 47.44 17.61
C HIS A 350 28.92 48.61 18.19
N ASP A 351 29.75 49.26 17.36
CA ASP A 351 30.53 50.45 17.75
C ASP A 351 29.62 51.66 18.05
N ALA A 352 28.51 51.83 17.30
CA ALA A 352 27.50 52.88 17.56
C ALA A 352 26.46 52.51 18.64
N ALA A 353 26.16 51.22 18.84
CA ALA A 353 25.26 50.75 19.89
C ALA A 353 25.94 50.72 21.27
N GLY A 354 27.27 50.64 21.32
CA GLY A 354 28.04 50.88 22.54
C GLY A 354 27.81 52.28 23.13
N SER A 355 27.30 53.25 22.35
CA SER A 355 26.94 54.60 22.82
C SER A 355 25.43 54.85 22.93
N ALA A 356 24.56 53.90 22.59
CA ALA A 356 23.10 54.10 22.53
C ALA A 356 22.26 52.95 23.12
N ALA A 357 22.88 51.96 23.75
CA ALA A 357 22.20 50.83 24.38
C ALA A 357 21.58 51.21 25.73
N ASP A 358 20.51 52.01 25.71
CA ASP A 358 19.65 52.19 26.90
C ASP A 358 18.16 52.44 26.58
N THR A 359 17.62 51.84 25.50
CA THR A 359 16.16 51.84 25.27
C THR A 359 15.61 50.46 24.91
N GLY A 360 15.00 49.79 25.89
CA GLY A 360 14.51 48.40 25.88
C GLY A 360 13.27 48.10 25.01
N THR A 361 12.82 49.01 24.17
CA THR A 361 11.57 48.87 23.37
C THR A 361 11.75 48.08 22.07
N ALA A 362 12.92 48.12 21.43
CA ALA A 362 13.16 47.43 20.16
C ALA A 362 13.24 45.90 20.27
N GLY A 363 13.73 45.38 21.41
CA GLY A 363 13.85 43.94 21.65
C GLY A 363 12.52 43.23 21.90
N HIS A 364 11.54 43.93 22.47
CA HIS A 364 10.22 43.38 22.78
C HIS A 364 9.33 43.26 21.52
N ILE A 365 9.36 44.27 20.64
CA ILE A 365 8.64 44.27 19.34
C ILE A 365 9.21 43.19 18.41
N ARG A 366 10.53 42.95 18.46
CA ARG A 366 11.21 41.96 17.61
C ARG A 366 10.89 40.50 18.00
N ARG A 367 10.71 40.21 19.29
CA ARG A 367 10.30 38.89 19.79
C ARG A 367 8.79 38.65 19.69
N SER A 368 7.96 39.68 19.84
CA SER A 368 6.50 39.52 19.68
C SER A 368 6.13 39.23 18.22
N ASN A 369 6.67 39.99 17.27
CA ASN A 369 6.39 39.78 15.85
C ASN A 369 6.84 38.40 15.36
N LEU A 370 7.99 37.87 15.83
CA LEU A 370 8.42 36.51 15.48
C LEU A 370 7.46 35.43 16.02
N LYS A 371 6.95 35.59 17.26
CA LYS A 371 5.99 34.64 17.84
C LYS A 371 4.64 34.73 17.14
N THR A 372 4.13 35.93 16.86
CA THR A 372 2.85 36.12 16.15
C THR A 372 2.91 35.58 14.72
N PHE A 373 4.05 35.73 14.03
CA PHE A 373 4.24 35.20 12.67
C PHE A 373 4.40 33.66 12.65
N SER A 374 5.15 33.08 13.61
CA SER A 374 5.25 31.62 13.75
C SER A 374 3.91 30.98 14.11
N VAL A 375 3.11 31.64 14.97
CA VAL A 375 1.75 31.21 15.29
C VAL A 375 0.83 31.34 14.07
N ALA A 376 0.93 32.43 13.30
CA ALA A 376 0.17 32.58 12.06
C ALA A 376 0.52 31.50 11.01
N ASN A 377 1.78 31.06 10.94
CA ASN A 377 2.21 29.97 10.06
C ASN A 377 1.74 28.60 10.52
N VAL A 378 1.75 28.33 11.82
CA VAL A 378 1.13 27.12 12.39
C VAL A 378 -0.37 27.14 12.14
N ILE A 379 -1.03 28.30 12.30
CA ILE A 379 -2.45 28.48 11.98
C ILE A 379 -2.69 28.27 10.48
N ALA A 380 -1.86 28.80 9.57
CA ALA A 380 -2.00 28.60 8.13
C ALA A 380 -1.83 27.14 7.73
N ILE A 381 -0.84 26.43 8.29
CA ILE A 381 -0.67 24.99 8.09
C ILE A 381 -1.86 24.22 8.66
N LEU A 382 -2.34 24.57 9.85
CA LEU A 382 -3.53 23.95 10.45
C LEU A 382 -4.80 24.28 9.66
N LEU A 383 -4.92 25.47 9.07
CA LEU A 383 -6.03 25.88 8.21
C LEU A 383 -5.96 25.18 6.85
N ILE A 384 -4.78 24.93 6.31
CA ILE A 384 -4.59 24.12 5.09
C ILE A 384 -4.90 22.66 5.37
N LEU A 385 -4.40 22.09 6.47
CA LEU A 385 -4.73 20.73 6.91
C LEU A 385 -6.23 20.60 7.24
N TYR A 386 -6.82 21.64 7.85
CA TYR A 386 -8.25 21.73 8.10
C TYR A 386 -9.02 21.91 6.80
N ALA A 387 -8.55 22.69 5.83
CA ALA A 387 -9.20 22.86 4.53
C ALA A 387 -9.11 21.58 3.71
N ILE A 388 -7.97 20.88 3.72
CA ILE A 388 -7.82 19.54 3.14
C ILE A 388 -8.80 18.59 3.83
N ARG A 389 -8.84 18.57 5.17
CA ARG A 389 -9.82 17.76 5.92
C ARG A 389 -11.26 18.14 5.58
N TYR A 390 -11.57 19.43 5.50
CA TYR A 390 -12.89 20.01 5.28
C TYR A 390 -13.39 19.70 3.87
N PHE A 391 -12.57 19.94 2.84
CA PHE A 391 -12.86 19.60 1.45
C PHE A 391 -12.93 18.09 1.24
N VAL A 392 -11.99 17.31 1.79
CA VAL A 392 -12.07 15.84 1.74
C VAL A 392 -13.33 15.32 2.45
N SER A 393 -13.74 15.95 3.56
CA SER A 393 -14.97 15.58 4.28
C SER A 393 -16.27 16.05 3.62
N ARG A 394 -16.23 17.10 2.78
CA ARG A 394 -17.42 17.62 2.08
C ARG A 394 -17.55 17.15 0.63
N CYS A 395 -16.51 16.56 0.04
CA CYS A 395 -16.55 16.05 -1.32
C CYS A 395 -17.39 14.77 -1.50
N SER A 396 -17.93 14.20 -0.41
CA SER A 396 -19.05 13.26 -0.49
C SER A 396 -20.17 13.76 0.42
N PRO A 397 -21.33 14.18 -0.11
CA PRO A 397 -22.50 14.39 0.74
C PRO A 397 -22.79 13.07 1.47
N GLU A 398 -22.72 13.08 2.80
CA GLU A 398 -23.07 11.90 3.60
C GLU A 398 -24.56 11.63 3.39
N HIS A 399 -24.83 10.51 2.71
CA HIS A 399 -26.19 10.03 2.52
C HIS A 399 -26.85 9.87 3.91
N PRO A 400 -28.12 10.29 4.13
CA PRO A 400 -28.75 10.28 5.46
C PRO A 400 -28.73 8.91 6.16
N ASN A 401 -28.78 7.83 5.36
CA ASN A 401 -28.74 6.44 5.83
C ASN A 401 -27.32 5.84 5.86
N SER A 402 -26.25 6.63 5.74
CA SER A 402 -24.90 6.08 5.76
C SER A 402 -24.50 5.63 7.18
N PRO A 403 -23.82 4.48 7.35
CA PRO A 403 -23.27 4.09 8.64
C PRO A 403 -22.31 5.14 9.23
N PRO A 404 -22.22 5.24 10.57
CA PRO A 404 -21.30 6.16 11.24
C PRO A 404 -19.85 5.86 10.85
N ILE A 405 -19.09 6.91 10.55
CA ILE A 405 -17.68 6.80 10.18
C ILE A 405 -16.80 6.82 11.45
N ALA A 406 -15.96 5.81 11.61
CA ALA A 406 -14.98 5.75 12.68
C ALA A 406 -13.96 6.91 12.55
N ARG A 407 -13.71 7.62 13.65
CA ARG A 407 -12.79 8.77 13.65
C ARG A 407 -11.35 8.30 13.41
N THR A 408 -10.65 9.01 12.53
CA THR A 408 -9.24 8.73 12.20
C THR A 408 -8.38 9.98 12.43
N TYR A 409 -7.13 9.75 12.87
CA TYR A 409 -6.18 10.83 13.16
C TYR A 409 -5.28 11.16 11.95
N ILE A 410 -5.04 10.17 11.08
CA ILE A 410 -4.17 10.31 9.90
C ILE A 410 -5.06 10.38 8.65
N PRO A 411 -5.09 11.53 7.94
CA PRO A 411 -5.84 11.67 6.69
C PRO A 411 -5.44 10.60 5.67
N TRP A 412 -6.41 10.11 4.89
CA TRP A 412 -6.27 9.04 3.89
C TRP A 412 -5.86 7.66 4.43
N LEU A 413 -4.78 7.55 5.20
CA LEU A 413 -4.31 6.28 5.77
C LEU A 413 -5.35 5.67 6.73
N GLY A 414 -6.07 6.51 7.47
CA GLY A 414 -7.14 6.11 8.36
C GLY A 414 -6.63 5.19 9.48
N CYS A 415 -7.26 4.02 9.61
CA CYS A 415 -6.93 2.98 10.58
C CYS A 415 -6.03 1.86 10.03
N ALA A 416 -5.39 2.05 8.87
CA ALA A 416 -4.69 0.95 8.17
C ALA A 416 -3.64 0.22 9.03
N VAL A 417 -2.83 0.94 9.80
CA VAL A 417 -1.82 0.33 10.67
C VAL A 417 -2.48 -0.54 11.74
N SER A 418 -3.47 -0.01 12.46
CA SER A 418 -4.21 -0.75 13.47
C SER A 418 -4.98 -1.94 12.87
N PHE A 419 -5.53 -1.78 11.67
CA PHE A 419 -6.25 -2.83 10.97
C PHE A 419 -5.34 -4.01 10.59
N VAL A 420 -4.05 -3.77 10.30
CA VAL A 420 -3.07 -4.83 10.00
C VAL A 420 -2.60 -5.51 11.28
N PHE A 421 -2.20 -4.74 12.30
CA PHE A 421 -1.49 -5.30 13.46
C PHE A 421 -2.40 -5.69 14.64
N ARG A 422 -3.58 -5.08 14.75
CA ARG A 422 -4.52 -5.24 15.87
C ARG A 422 -5.98 -5.28 15.37
N ARG A 423 -6.22 -5.99 14.27
CA ARG A 423 -7.52 -6.01 13.56
C ARG A 423 -8.68 -6.30 14.50
N SER A 424 -8.61 -7.38 15.27
CA SER A 424 -9.72 -7.83 16.12
C SER A 424 -10.01 -6.86 17.26
N ASP A 425 -8.96 -6.30 17.88
CA ASP A 425 -9.12 -5.28 18.91
C ASP A 425 -9.79 -4.02 18.34
N LEU A 426 -9.28 -3.55 17.19
CA LEU A 426 -9.82 -2.37 16.49
C LEU A 426 -11.30 -2.56 16.16
N LEU A 427 -11.68 -3.70 15.57
CA LEU A 427 -13.07 -3.96 15.19
C LEU A 427 -13.97 -4.03 16.42
N ASN A 428 -13.50 -4.61 17.53
CA ASN A 428 -14.25 -4.67 18.78
C ASN A 428 -14.41 -3.28 19.43
N GLU A 429 -13.34 -2.49 19.51
CA GLU A 429 -13.36 -1.11 20.02
C GLU A 429 -14.32 -0.23 19.20
N CYS A 430 -14.26 -0.34 17.86
CA CYS A 430 -15.16 0.38 16.97
C CYS A 430 -16.62 -0.08 17.13
N ARG A 431 -16.86 -1.39 17.27
CA ARG A 431 -18.21 -1.93 17.50
C ARG A 431 -18.83 -1.41 18.79
N ILE A 432 -18.06 -1.37 19.88
CA ILE A 432 -18.51 -0.82 21.17
C ILE A 432 -18.83 0.67 21.05
N ARG A 433 -18.02 1.43 20.31
CA ARG A 433 -18.17 2.89 20.20
C ARG A 433 -19.23 3.35 19.18
N TYR A 434 -19.34 2.67 18.04
CA TYR A 434 -20.15 3.11 16.89
C TYR A 434 -21.37 2.21 16.62
N GLY A 435 -21.50 1.11 17.37
CA GLY A 435 -22.54 0.11 17.16
C GLY A 435 -22.14 -0.97 16.14
N PRO A 436 -23.06 -1.86 15.77
CA PRO A 436 -22.76 -3.06 14.99
C PRO A 436 -22.59 -2.84 13.49
N VAL A 437 -22.83 -1.61 13.00
CA VAL A 437 -22.61 -1.23 11.60
C VAL A 437 -21.94 0.14 11.56
N TYR A 438 -20.75 0.22 10.97
CA TYR A 438 -19.95 1.44 10.90
C TYR A 438 -19.00 1.42 9.70
N LYS A 439 -18.47 2.57 9.31
CA LYS A 439 -17.43 2.69 8.27
C LYS A 439 -16.05 2.88 8.87
N LEU A 440 -15.08 2.16 8.36
CA LEU A 440 -13.67 2.26 8.73
C LEU A 440 -12.86 2.70 7.50
N MET A 441 -12.14 3.82 7.59
CA MET A 441 -11.19 4.21 6.54
C MET A 441 -9.90 3.41 6.69
N VAL A 442 -9.50 2.68 5.66
CA VAL A 442 -8.26 1.90 5.62
C VAL A 442 -7.57 2.19 4.28
N ALA A 443 -6.46 2.94 4.33
CA ALA A 443 -5.62 3.26 3.17
C ALA A 443 -6.40 3.81 1.97
N GLY A 444 -7.22 4.83 2.21
CA GLY A 444 -7.98 5.55 1.19
C GLY A 444 -9.28 4.87 0.75
N ARG A 445 -9.66 3.74 1.35
CA ARG A 445 -10.92 3.04 1.08
C ARG A 445 -11.77 2.86 2.33
N TYR A 446 -13.09 2.97 2.16
CA TYR A 446 -14.03 2.72 3.26
C TYR A 446 -14.46 1.26 3.30
N PHE A 447 -14.36 0.69 4.50
CA PHE A 447 -14.86 -0.63 4.86
C PHE A 447 -16.10 -0.45 5.73
N VAL A 448 -17.26 -0.78 5.18
CA VAL A 448 -18.53 -0.89 5.90
C VAL A 448 -18.52 -2.20 6.68
N VAL A 449 -18.22 -2.12 7.97
CA VAL A 449 -18.19 -3.27 8.87
C VAL A 449 -19.61 -3.59 9.33
N VAL A 450 -20.01 -4.85 9.23
CA VAL A 450 -21.32 -5.36 9.68
C VAL A 450 -21.13 -6.54 10.62
N SER A 451 -21.75 -6.50 11.81
CA SER A 451 -21.53 -7.51 12.85
C SER A 451 -22.82 -8.15 13.41
N THR A 452 -24.00 -7.92 12.81
CA THR A 452 -25.25 -8.58 13.27
C THR A 452 -25.62 -9.77 12.37
N PRO A 453 -26.38 -10.77 12.88
CA PRO A 453 -26.83 -11.90 12.06
C PRO A 453 -27.55 -11.47 10.78
N ARG A 454 -28.46 -10.49 10.86
CA ARG A 454 -29.23 -10.02 9.70
C ARG A 454 -28.36 -9.26 8.69
N THR A 455 -27.50 -8.35 9.16
CA THR A 455 -26.63 -7.55 8.28
C THR A 455 -25.58 -8.41 7.58
N ILE A 456 -24.97 -9.37 8.30
CA ILE A 456 -24.06 -10.37 7.72
C ILE A 456 -24.80 -11.26 6.72
N ALA A 457 -26.01 -11.74 7.05
CA ALA A 457 -26.81 -12.56 6.14
C ALA A 457 -27.18 -11.80 4.86
N ASN A 458 -27.57 -10.54 4.96
CA ASN A 458 -27.86 -9.70 3.80
C ASN A 458 -26.60 -9.48 2.96
N ALA A 459 -25.50 -9.04 3.57
CA ALA A 459 -24.23 -8.83 2.89
C ALA A 459 -23.72 -10.08 2.16
N THR A 460 -23.98 -11.27 2.69
CA THR A 460 -23.53 -12.54 2.07
C THR A 460 -24.50 -13.10 1.03
N LYS A 461 -25.80 -12.78 1.10
CA LYS A 461 -26.81 -13.21 0.13
C LYS A 461 -27.00 -12.26 -1.05
N THR A 462 -26.54 -11.01 -0.93
CA THR A 462 -26.59 -10.05 -2.04
C THR A 462 -25.90 -10.63 -3.28
N PRO A 463 -26.51 -10.51 -4.47
CA PRO A 463 -25.95 -11.03 -5.71
C PRO A 463 -24.54 -10.49 -6.01
N PRO A 464 -23.63 -11.29 -6.60
CA PRO A 464 -22.25 -10.88 -6.92
C PRO A 464 -22.14 -9.66 -7.84
N GLU A 465 -23.17 -9.41 -8.66
CA GLU A 465 -23.27 -8.24 -9.54
C GLU A 465 -23.36 -6.92 -8.76
N ILE A 466 -23.79 -6.99 -7.50
CA ILE A 466 -23.84 -5.86 -6.58
C ILE A 466 -22.68 -5.94 -5.58
N PHE A 467 -22.46 -7.11 -4.95
CA PHE A 467 -21.40 -7.34 -3.97
C PHE A 467 -20.44 -8.43 -4.43
N GLN A 468 -19.37 -8.04 -5.12
CA GLN A 468 -18.39 -8.98 -5.66
C GLN A 468 -17.51 -9.54 -4.53
N PRO A 469 -17.49 -10.87 -4.29
CA PRO A 469 -16.56 -11.48 -3.35
C PRO A 469 -15.11 -11.35 -3.83
N LEU A 470 -14.18 -11.21 -2.89
CA LEU A 470 -12.74 -11.06 -3.16
C LEU A 470 -12.00 -12.38 -3.47
N ASP A 471 -12.72 -13.43 -3.88
CA ASP A 471 -12.17 -14.79 -4.11
C ASP A 471 -11.09 -14.79 -5.20
N GLU A 472 -11.26 -13.95 -6.22
CA GLU A 472 -10.29 -13.76 -7.31
C GLU A 472 -8.93 -13.29 -6.77
N LYS A 473 -8.88 -12.50 -5.69
CA LYS A 473 -7.61 -12.03 -5.14
C LYS A 473 -6.78 -13.17 -4.55
N VAL A 474 -7.41 -14.18 -3.96
CA VAL A 474 -6.70 -15.37 -3.44
C VAL A 474 -6.05 -16.13 -4.59
N VAL A 475 -6.83 -16.38 -5.66
CA VAL A 475 -6.33 -17.05 -6.86
C VAL A 475 -5.17 -16.26 -7.44
N MET A 476 -5.32 -14.95 -7.62
CA MET A 476 -4.26 -14.09 -8.16
C MET A 476 -2.98 -14.13 -7.31
N VAL A 477 -3.11 -14.05 -5.99
CA VAL A 477 -1.96 -13.96 -5.07
C VAL A 477 -1.17 -15.27 -5.02
N VAL A 478 -1.86 -16.41 -4.98
CA VAL A 478 -1.23 -17.74 -4.91
C VAL A 478 -0.73 -18.17 -6.29
N THR A 479 -1.54 -17.97 -7.33
CA THR A 479 -1.23 -18.44 -8.69
C THR A 479 -0.47 -17.42 -9.54
N GLY A 480 -0.38 -16.16 -9.14
CA GLY A 480 0.20 -15.10 -9.99
C GLY A 480 -0.48 -14.91 -11.35
N LEU A 481 -1.63 -15.53 -11.64
CA LEU A 481 -2.32 -15.50 -12.93
C LEU A 481 -3.22 -14.26 -13.05
N SER A 482 -2.65 -13.07 -12.90
CA SER A 482 -3.42 -11.80 -12.90
C SER A 482 -4.14 -11.53 -14.23
N GLU A 483 -3.59 -11.98 -15.35
CA GLU A 483 -4.06 -11.58 -16.68
C GLU A 483 -5.21 -12.42 -17.23
N ARG A 484 -5.36 -13.63 -16.71
CA ARG A 484 -6.51 -14.51 -17.00
C ARG A 484 -7.41 -14.63 -15.77
N LEU A 485 -7.29 -13.73 -14.79
CA LEU A 485 -7.89 -13.92 -13.48
C LEU A 485 -9.40 -14.14 -13.53
N HIS A 486 -10.11 -13.31 -14.30
CA HIS A 486 -11.56 -13.44 -14.50
C HIS A 486 -11.91 -14.77 -15.18
N TYR A 487 -11.17 -15.14 -16.23
CA TYR A 487 -11.38 -16.40 -16.95
C TYR A 487 -11.12 -17.63 -16.06
N VAL A 488 -10.03 -17.61 -15.29
CA VAL A 488 -9.66 -18.67 -14.35
C VAL A 488 -10.68 -18.76 -13.20
N GLY A 489 -11.15 -17.63 -12.69
CA GLY A 489 -12.20 -17.59 -11.67
C GLY A 489 -13.51 -18.19 -12.18
N GLU A 490 -13.94 -17.82 -13.39
CA GLU A 490 -15.12 -18.39 -14.05
C GLU A 490 -14.97 -19.89 -14.29
N LEU A 491 -13.81 -20.33 -14.77
CA LEU A 491 -13.49 -21.74 -15.00
C LEU A 491 -13.55 -22.53 -13.69
N LEU A 492 -12.95 -22.03 -12.60
CA LEU A 492 -13.04 -22.63 -11.26
C LEU A 492 -14.49 -22.78 -10.79
N HIS A 493 -15.32 -21.76 -11.01
CA HIS A 493 -16.73 -21.77 -10.61
C HIS A 493 -17.57 -22.77 -11.41
N ARG A 494 -17.29 -22.91 -12.72
CA ARG A 494 -17.99 -23.83 -13.63
C ARG A 494 -17.53 -25.28 -13.54
N THR A 495 -16.37 -25.54 -12.94
CA THR A 495 -15.74 -26.88 -12.94
C THR A 495 -15.46 -27.35 -11.52
N ALA A 496 -14.29 -27.02 -10.96
CA ALA A 496 -13.80 -27.49 -9.67
C ALA A 496 -14.81 -27.29 -8.53
N TYR A 497 -15.50 -26.14 -8.47
CA TYR A 497 -16.49 -25.89 -7.42
C TYR A 497 -17.70 -26.84 -7.51
N ILE A 498 -18.12 -27.22 -8.72
CA ILE A 498 -19.20 -28.19 -8.93
C ILE A 498 -18.76 -29.57 -8.46
N PHE A 499 -17.56 -30.01 -8.84
CA PHE A 499 -17.01 -31.29 -8.39
C PHE A 499 -16.83 -31.34 -6.88
N ILE A 500 -16.32 -30.27 -6.26
CA ILE A 500 -16.19 -30.18 -4.80
C ILE A 500 -17.55 -30.30 -4.11
N VAL A 501 -18.58 -29.58 -4.57
CA VAL A 501 -19.93 -29.67 -3.98
C VAL A 501 -20.52 -31.05 -4.15
N ASN A 502 -20.37 -31.65 -5.33
CA ASN A 502 -20.91 -32.96 -5.63
C ASN A 502 -20.16 -34.09 -4.91
N GLY A 503 -18.87 -33.91 -4.60
CA GLY A 503 -18.03 -34.94 -3.98
C GLY A 503 -17.84 -34.80 -2.46
N LEU A 504 -17.98 -33.61 -1.87
CA LEU A 504 -17.69 -33.35 -0.44
C LEU A 504 -18.92 -33.07 0.42
N THR A 505 -20.13 -33.20 -0.13
CA THR A 505 -21.36 -33.12 0.66
C THR A 505 -21.56 -34.39 1.48
N LYS A 506 -22.24 -34.26 2.64
CA LYS A 506 -22.40 -35.35 3.62
C LYS A 506 -22.86 -36.69 3.01
N HIS A 507 -23.82 -36.67 2.09
CA HIS A 507 -24.38 -37.87 1.48
C HIS A 507 -23.54 -38.46 0.32
N ARG A 508 -22.48 -37.79 -0.11
CA ARG A 508 -21.69 -38.16 -1.30
C ARG A 508 -20.19 -38.33 -1.03
N MET A 509 -19.72 -37.97 0.15
CA MET A 509 -18.29 -38.01 0.51
C MET A 509 -17.74 -39.41 0.81
N SER A 510 -18.57 -40.45 0.84
CA SER A 510 -18.18 -41.84 1.13
C SER A 510 -16.94 -42.34 0.35
N PRO A 511 -16.80 -42.06 -0.97
CA PRO A 511 -15.62 -42.48 -1.74
C PRO A 511 -14.29 -41.88 -1.26
N ILE A 512 -14.33 -40.73 -0.56
CA ILE A 512 -13.14 -40.01 -0.10
C ILE A 512 -12.89 -40.27 1.39
N THR A 513 -13.94 -40.46 2.19
CA THR A 513 -13.79 -40.65 3.64
C THR A 513 -13.07 -41.95 3.98
N VAL A 514 -13.45 -43.09 3.39
CA VAL A 514 -12.84 -44.38 3.75
C VAL A 514 -11.33 -44.43 3.45
N PRO A 515 -10.85 -44.04 2.25
CA PRO A 515 -9.41 -43.98 2.00
C PRO A 515 -8.70 -42.98 2.91
N THR A 516 -9.30 -41.81 3.17
CA THR A 516 -8.71 -40.82 4.08
C THR A 516 -8.58 -41.37 5.49
N ASN A 517 -9.60 -42.06 6.01
CA ASN A 517 -9.61 -42.66 7.33
C ASN A 517 -8.48 -43.67 7.50
N LYS A 518 -8.31 -44.58 6.53
CA LYS A 518 -7.25 -45.60 6.54
C LYS A 518 -5.86 -44.97 6.48
N ARG A 519 -5.65 -44.00 5.59
CA ARG A 519 -4.37 -43.30 5.45
C ARG A 519 -4.03 -42.51 6.71
N LEU A 520 -5.03 -41.84 7.30
CA LEU A 520 -4.85 -41.11 8.55
C LEU A 520 -4.49 -42.07 9.70
N PHE A 521 -5.17 -43.20 9.81
CA PHE A 521 -4.91 -44.20 10.85
C PHE A 521 -3.50 -44.79 10.72
N SER A 522 -3.08 -45.09 9.49
CA SER A 522 -1.72 -45.54 9.18
C SER A 522 -0.67 -44.48 9.55
N ASN A 523 -0.90 -43.22 9.20
CA ASN A 523 -0.01 -42.12 9.57
C ASN A 523 0.14 -41.99 11.09
N LEU A 524 -0.98 -42.06 11.84
CA LEU A 524 -1.00 -41.98 13.29
C LEU A 524 -0.30 -43.17 13.95
N ARG A 525 -0.54 -44.41 13.49
CA ARG A 525 0.23 -45.59 13.95
C ARG A 525 1.73 -45.43 13.69
N GLY A 526 2.12 -44.88 12.52
CA GLY A 526 3.51 -44.65 12.17
C GLY A 526 4.24 -43.63 13.06
N VAL A 527 3.54 -42.74 13.77
CA VAL A 527 4.15 -41.86 14.79
C VAL A 527 4.66 -42.69 15.97
N ILE A 528 3.95 -43.78 16.31
CA ILE A 528 4.30 -44.68 17.42
C ILE A 528 5.51 -45.53 17.04
N ASP A 529 5.49 -46.13 15.86
CA ASP A 529 6.51 -47.10 15.44
C ASP A 529 7.89 -46.47 15.21
N LYS A 530 7.97 -45.14 15.10
CA LYS A 530 9.22 -44.38 14.95
C LYS A 530 9.87 -43.97 16.28
N SER A 531 9.22 -44.23 17.41
CA SER A 531 9.71 -43.86 18.73
C SER A 531 10.25 -45.07 19.48
N ASP A 532 11.55 -45.09 19.78
CA ASP A 532 12.15 -46.12 20.65
C ASP A 532 11.66 -46.04 22.11
N SER A 533 11.08 -44.90 22.51
CA SER A 533 10.48 -44.69 23.83
C SER A 533 8.97 -44.98 23.85
N SER A 534 8.48 -45.53 24.97
CA SER A 534 7.04 -45.76 25.24
C SER A 534 6.22 -44.47 25.37
N GLU A 535 6.89 -43.33 25.44
CA GLU A 535 6.32 -41.99 25.58
C GLU A 535 6.94 -41.03 24.56
N ILE A 536 6.10 -40.27 23.85
CA ILE A 536 6.47 -39.31 22.80
C ILE A 536 6.11 -37.91 23.28
N SER A 537 7.03 -36.97 23.14
CA SER A 537 6.80 -35.55 23.40
C SER A 537 6.82 -34.77 22.09
N ILE A 538 5.69 -34.17 21.70
CA ILE A 538 5.52 -33.47 20.43
C ILE A 538 4.60 -32.25 20.59
N SER A 539 4.79 -31.19 19.81
CA SER A 539 3.84 -30.07 19.80
C SER A 539 2.55 -30.45 19.07
N ILE A 540 1.41 -29.86 19.46
CA ILE A 540 0.12 -30.14 18.79
C ILE A 540 0.20 -29.91 17.26
N PRO A 541 0.70 -28.77 16.75
CA PRO A 541 0.80 -28.57 15.30
C PRO A 541 1.71 -29.56 14.58
N ASP A 542 2.82 -29.97 15.20
CA ASP A 542 3.75 -30.94 14.60
C ASP A 542 3.15 -32.35 14.58
N PHE A 543 2.23 -32.65 15.49
CA PHE A 543 1.47 -33.90 15.49
C PHE A 543 0.29 -33.86 14.51
N VAL A 544 -0.53 -32.81 14.52
CA VAL A 544 -1.79 -32.76 13.76
C VAL A 544 -1.55 -32.46 12.29
N ASN A 545 -0.80 -31.41 11.98
CA ASN A 545 -0.72 -30.86 10.63
C ASN A 545 -0.18 -31.86 9.60
N PRO A 546 1.02 -32.46 9.77
CA PRO A 546 1.57 -33.34 8.75
C PRO A 546 0.74 -34.62 8.57
N ASN A 547 0.11 -35.13 9.64
CA ASN A 547 -0.71 -36.34 9.58
C ASN A 547 -2.01 -36.12 8.80
N ILE A 548 -2.70 -34.99 9.03
CA ILE A 548 -3.87 -34.60 8.23
C ILE A 548 -3.47 -34.30 6.79
N TYR A 549 -2.46 -33.46 6.59
CA TYR A 549 -2.04 -33.01 5.27
C TYR A 549 -1.72 -34.20 4.36
N ARG A 550 -0.87 -35.12 4.82
CA ARG A 550 -0.45 -36.28 4.02
C ARG A 550 -1.62 -37.23 3.73
N ALA A 551 -2.50 -37.48 4.69
CA ALA A 551 -3.66 -38.35 4.48
C ALA A 551 -4.63 -37.77 3.44
N VAL A 552 -4.93 -36.47 3.55
CA VAL A 552 -5.83 -35.77 2.63
C VAL A 552 -5.22 -35.66 1.24
N ILE A 553 -3.96 -35.23 1.11
CA ILE A 553 -3.29 -35.10 -0.19
C ILE A 553 -3.21 -36.44 -0.90
N ALA A 554 -2.80 -37.49 -0.20
CA ALA A 554 -2.66 -38.80 -0.82
C ALA A 554 -4.02 -39.41 -1.21
N THR A 555 -5.12 -39.03 -0.54
CA THR A 555 -6.48 -39.42 -0.95
C THR A 555 -6.98 -38.64 -2.17
N PHE A 556 -6.76 -37.32 -2.20
CA PHE A 556 -7.28 -36.49 -3.29
C PHE A 556 -6.51 -36.70 -4.59
N PHE A 557 -5.19 -36.82 -4.51
CA PHE A 557 -4.29 -36.88 -5.67
C PHE A 557 -3.86 -38.31 -6.05
N GLY A 558 -4.17 -39.31 -5.21
CA GLY A 558 -3.86 -40.72 -5.46
C GLY A 558 -2.37 -41.07 -5.33
N THR A 559 -2.04 -42.31 -5.66
CA THR A 559 -0.69 -42.89 -5.49
C THR A 559 0.37 -42.32 -6.45
N GLN A 560 -0.05 -41.74 -7.57
CA GLN A 560 0.85 -41.10 -8.53
C GLN A 560 1.39 -39.73 -8.06
N TYR A 561 0.83 -39.19 -6.97
CA TYR A 561 1.32 -38.01 -6.30
C TYR A 561 2.48 -38.37 -5.37
N ILE A 562 3.69 -38.18 -5.88
CA ILE A 562 4.96 -38.48 -5.20
C ILE A 562 5.44 -37.37 -4.24
N PRO A 563 5.27 -36.05 -4.53
CA PRO A 563 5.87 -35.01 -3.70
C PRO A 563 5.31 -34.96 -2.26
N ASP A 564 6.17 -34.79 -1.25
CA ASP A 564 5.73 -34.31 0.08
C ASP A 564 5.90 -32.79 0.16
N THR A 565 4.81 -32.07 -0.13
CA THR A 565 4.79 -30.61 -0.21
C THR A 565 4.48 -29.93 1.12
N TYR A 566 4.43 -30.65 2.25
CA TYR A 566 3.98 -30.12 3.54
C TYR A 566 4.79 -28.90 4.03
N ASP A 567 6.12 -28.96 4.00
CA ASP A 567 6.96 -27.87 4.51
C ASP A 567 6.80 -26.59 3.67
N ASN A 568 6.76 -26.74 2.34
CA ASN A 568 6.49 -25.65 1.42
C ASN A 568 5.07 -25.07 1.65
N PHE A 569 4.08 -25.93 1.85
CA PHE A 569 2.72 -25.52 2.18
C PHE A 569 2.66 -24.72 3.47
N TYR A 570 3.30 -25.21 4.53
CA TYR A 570 3.27 -24.57 5.85
C TYR A 570 3.95 -23.20 5.82
N CYS A 571 5.11 -23.10 5.14
CA CYS A 571 5.80 -21.83 4.93
C CYS A 571 4.98 -20.84 4.08
N MET A 572 4.26 -21.32 3.06
CA MET A 572 3.35 -20.51 2.27
C MET A 572 2.19 -19.98 3.13
N ASP A 573 1.52 -20.85 3.89
CA ASP A 573 0.34 -20.52 4.69
C ASP A 573 0.62 -19.44 5.75
N GLN A 574 1.80 -19.47 6.39
CA GLN A 574 2.22 -18.45 7.36
C GLN A 574 2.26 -17.02 6.79
N GLY A 575 2.48 -16.85 5.48
CA GLY A 575 2.54 -15.54 4.83
C GLY A 575 1.23 -15.11 4.18
N MET A 576 0.19 -15.96 4.16
CA MET A 576 -1.03 -15.72 3.38
C MET A 576 -1.78 -14.46 3.82
N PHE A 577 -1.82 -14.16 5.12
CA PHE A 577 -2.44 -12.92 5.60
C PHE A 577 -1.78 -11.67 5.02
N TYR A 578 -0.45 -11.61 5.06
CA TYR A 578 0.33 -10.48 4.52
C TYR A 578 0.21 -10.39 3.01
N LEU A 579 0.21 -11.53 2.31
CA LEU A 579 0.03 -11.61 0.87
C LEU A 579 -1.34 -11.06 0.43
N LEU A 580 -2.43 -11.46 1.09
CA LEU A 580 -3.77 -10.94 0.80
C LEU A 580 -3.94 -9.47 1.21
N SER A 581 -3.14 -9.00 2.16
CA SER A 581 -3.08 -7.61 2.61
C SER A 581 -2.14 -6.73 1.76
N ASN A 582 -1.62 -7.25 0.63
CA ASN A 582 -0.66 -6.57 -0.25
C ASN A 582 0.67 -6.15 0.44
N MET A 583 1.09 -6.82 1.51
CA MET A 583 2.33 -6.53 2.25
C MET A 583 3.47 -7.45 1.82
N SER A 584 3.81 -7.43 0.53
CA SER A 584 4.72 -8.40 -0.11
C SER A 584 6.15 -8.43 0.47
N LEU A 585 6.60 -7.35 1.12
CA LEU A 585 7.94 -7.25 1.73
C LEU A 585 8.20 -8.34 2.80
N PHE A 586 7.15 -8.76 3.51
CA PHE A 586 7.25 -9.79 4.55
C PHE A 586 7.02 -11.21 4.02
N CYS A 587 6.68 -11.36 2.74
CA CYS A 587 6.19 -12.61 2.16
C CYS A 587 7.20 -13.34 1.28
N GLY A 588 8.44 -12.86 1.19
CA GLY A 588 9.44 -13.41 0.26
C GLY A 588 9.68 -14.92 0.44
N LYS A 589 9.63 -15.43 1.67
CA LYS A 589 9.72 -16.87 1.96
C LYS A 589 8.48 -17.62 1.47
N SER A 590 7.29 -17.11 1.76
CA SER A 590 6.01 -17.73 1.38
C SER A 590 5.78 -17.75 -0.13
N LEU A 591 6.17 -16.69 -0.86
CA LEU A 591 6.12 -16.67 -2.33
C LEU A 591 7.06 -17.70 -2.95
N LYS A 592 8.27 -17.84 -2.41
CA LYS A 592 9.22 -18.87 -2.86
C LYS A 592 8.71 -20.27 -2.56
N ALA A 593 8.07 -20.47 -1.42
CA ALA A 593 7.48 -21.75 -1.03
C ALA A 593 6.30 -22.12 -1.96
N ALA A 594 5.41 -21.17 -2.27
CA ALA A 594 4.35 -21.37 -3.27
C ALA A 594 4.89 -21.75 -4.66
N ALA A 595 5.96 -21.08 -5.11
CA ALA A 595 6.61 -21.38 -6.37
C ALA A 595 7.25 -22.78 -6.39
N ARG A 596 7.97 -23.17 -5.34
CA ARG A 596 8.53 -24.53 -5.18
C ARG A 596 7.44 -25.59 -5.20
N MET A 597 6.37 -25.37 -4.45
CA MET A 597 5.23 -26.26 -4.41
C MET A 597 4.61 -26.44 -5.80
N SER A 598 4.44 -25.37 -6.58
CA SER A 598 3.96 -25.48 -7.95
C SER A 598 4.89 -26.28 -8.86
N ALA A 599 6.21 -26.12 -8.72
CA ALA A 599 7.20 -26.86 -9.50
C ALA A 599 7.24 -28.35 -9.11
N GLU A 600 7.02 -28.68 -7.84
CA GLU A 600 6.93 -30.07 -7.35
C GLU A 600 5.65 -30.77 -7.84
N ILE A 601 4.55 -30.02 -8.01
CA ILE A 601 3.25 -30.53 -8.50
C ILE A 601 3.23 -30.68 -10.04
N GLU A 602 3.98 -29.88 -10.79
CA GLU A 602 3.96 -29.88 -12.26
C GLU A 602 4.19 -31.28 -12.89
N PRO A 603 5.16 -32.10 -12.44
CA PRO A 603 5.35 -33.45 -12.96
C PRO A 603 4.14 -34.36 -12.78
N TYR A 604 3.41 -34.21 -11.67
CA TYR A 604 2.16 -34.95 -11.45
C TYR A 604 1.11 -34.56 -12.48
N VAL A 605 0.91 -33.25 -12.71
CA VAL A 605 -0.05 -32.74 -13.70
C VAL A 605 0.29 -33.24 -15.11
N ARG A 606 1.58 -33.24 -15.46
CA ARG A 606 2.05 -33.71 -16.76
C ARG A 606 1.76 -35.20 -16.96
N ARG A 607 1.99 -36.04 -15.95
CA ARG A 607 1.66 -37.48 -16.01
C ARG A 607 0.16 -37.71 -16.08
N ALA A 608 -0.59 -37.01 -15.23
CA ALA A 608 -2.04 -37.12 -15.17
C ALA A 608 -2.75 -36.71 -16.47
N LEU A 609 -2.16 -35.81 -17.26
CA LEU A 609 -2.69 -35.34 -18.54
C LEU A 609 -2.01 -35.96 -19.79
N GLY A 610 -1.02 -36.83 -19.60
CA GLY A 610 -0.03 -37.20 -20.62
C GLY A 610 -0.20 -38.58 -21.28
N GLY A 611 -1.34 -39.25 -21.13
CA GLY A 611 -1.65 -40.49 -21.87
C GLY A 611 -2.49 -40.22 -23.12
N ASP A 612 -2.22 -40.93 -24.22
CA ASP A 612 -3.02 -40.97 -25.47
C ASP A 612 -4.42 -41.62 -25.29
N ILE A 613 -4.84 -41.84 -24.05
CA ILE A 613 -6.11 -42.43 -23.67
C ILE A 613 -6.65 -41.56 -22.53
N GLU A 614 -7.95 -41.24 -22.57
CA GLU A 614 -8.74 -40.66 -21.46
C GLU A 614 -8.81 -41.63 -20.25
N ALA A 615 -7.67 -42.15 -19.80
CA ALA A 615 -7.58 -43.04 -18.66
C ALA A 615 -7.36 -42.17 -17.40
N PRO A 616 -8.30 -42.13 -16.45
CA PRO A 616 -8.12 -41.41 -15.20
C PRO A 616 -6.89 -41.95 -14.44
N VAL A 617 -6.23 -41.07 -13.68
CA VAL A 617 -5.17 -41.46 -12.74
C VAL A 617 -5.77 -42.46 -11.75
N GLU A 618 -5.30 -43.72 -11.80
CA GLU A 618 -5.74 -44.79 -10.90
C GLU A 618 -5.68 -44.28 -9.43
N ASP A 619 -6.80 -44.42 -8.71
CA ASP A 619 -6.98 -44.04 -7.29
C ASP A 619 -6.93 -42.53 -6.95
N SER A 620 -6.92 -41.63 -7.94
CA SER A 620 -7.15 -40.20 -7.67
C SER A 620 -8.65 -39.90 -7.46
N SER A 621 -8.96 -38.90 -6.64
CA SER A 621 -10.35 -38.49 -6.45
C SER A 621 -10.92 -37.87 -7.75
N HIS A 622 -12.19 -38.16 -8.05
CA HIS A 622 -12.91 -37.54 -9.17
C HIS A 622 -12.85 -36.00 -9.13
N ILE A 623 -12.79 -35.42 -7.92
CA ILE A 623 -12.64 -33.98 -7.72
C ILE A 623 -11.35 -33.46 -8.37
N ILE A 624 -10.23 -34.16 -8.22
CA ILE A 624 -8.95 -33.75 -8.82
C ILE A 624 -8.89 -34.18 -10.27
N SER A 625 -9.15 -35.45 -10.60
CA SER A 625 -9.02 -35.96 -11.97
C SER A 625 -9.85 -35.17 -12.97
N ASP A 626 -11.12 -34.90 -12.63
CA ASP A 626 -12.05 -34.24 -13.55
C ASP A 626 -11.72 -32.75 -13.65
N SER A 627 -11.29 -32.13 -12.54
CA SER A 627 -10.81 -30.74 -12.56
C SER A 627 -9.59 -30.56 -13.46
N LEU A 628 -8.62 -31.49 -13.43
CA LEU A 628 -7.44 -31.42 -14.31
C LEU A 628 -7.83 -31.41 -15.79
N TRP A 629 -8.77 -32.28 -16.16
CA TRP A 629 -9.21 -32.43 -17.54
C TRP A 629 -10.01 -31.22 -18.02
N GLU A 630 -10.91 -30.70 -17.19
CA GLU A 630 -11.67 -29.48 -17.48
C GLU A 630 -10.78 -28.23 -17.53
N PHE A 631 -9.77 -28.13 -16.67
CA PHE A 631 -8.78 -27.07 -16.76
C PHE A 631 -7.96 -27.15 -18.06
N ARG A 632 -7.60 -28.35 -18.48
CA ARG A 632 -6.87 -28.58 -19.74
C ARG A 632 -7.73 -28.21 -20.95
N LYS A 633 -9.01 -28.62 -20.98
CA LYS A 633 -9.99 -28.18 -21.99
C LYS A 633 -10.19 -26.68 -22.01
N GLY A 634 -10.16 -26.02 -20.85
CA GLY A 634 -10.15 -24.56 -20.70
C GLY A 634 -8.87 -23.88 -21.22
N GLY A 635 -7.98 -24.60 -21.89
CA GLY A 635 -6.76 -24.03 -22.48
C GLY A 635 -5.77 -23.52 -21.44
N LEU A 636 -5.76 -24.11 -20.24
CA LEU A 636 -4.69 -23.88 -19.27
C LEU A 636 -3.48 -24.77 -19.57
N THR A 637 -2.30 -24.20 -19.37
CA THR A 637 -1.02 -24.93 -19.46
C THR A 637 -0.82 -25.82 -18.23
N VAL A 638 0.03 -26.84 -18.34
CA VAL A 638 0.40 -27.72 -17.23
C VAL A 638 0.89 -26.92 -16.02
N TYR A 639 1.68 -25.86 -16.27
CA TYR A 639 2.20 -24.98 -15.22
C TYR A 639 1.09 -24.15 -14.54
N GLU A 640 0.16 -23.58 -15.31
CA GLU A 640 -1.01 -22.85 -14.74
C GLU A 640 -1.89 -23.76 -13.89
N ILE A 641 -2.12 -25.00 -14.36
CA ILE A 641 -2.88 -26.01 -13.62
C ILE A 641 -2.17 -26.38 -12.31
N ALA A 642 -0.85 -26.59 -12.33
CA ALA A 642 -0.09 -26.88 -11.11
C ALA A 642 -0.21 -25.76 -10.07
N ARG A 643 -0.19 -24.49 -10.49
CA ARG A 643 -0.42 -23.34 -9.59
C ARG A 643 -1.84 -23.29 -9.05
N LEU A 644 -2.85 -23.66 -9.85
CA LEU A 644 -4.23 -23.77 -9.36
C LEU A 644 -4.40 -24.87 -8.33
N LEU A 645 -3.71 -26.00 -8.49
CA LEU A 645 -3.74 -27.07 -7.50
C LEU A 645 -3.14 -26.63 -6.16
N VAL A 646 -2.17 -25.71 -6.14
CA VAL A 646 -1.70 -25.09 -4.89
C VAL A 646 -2.84 -24.37 -4.15
N VAL A 647 -3.73 -23.68 -4.87
CA VAL A 647 -4.92 -23.03 -4.28
C VAL A 647 -5.89 -24.08 -3.72
N VAL A 648 -6.12 -25.17 -4.46
CA VAL A 648 -6.99 -26.27 -4.03
C VAL A 648 -6.43 -26.93 -2.75
N ILE A 649 -5.13 -27.23 -2.73
CA ILE A 649 -4.44 -27.79 -1.57
C ILE A 649 -4.54 -26.85 -0.37
N TRP A 650 -4.33 -25.55 -0.57
CA TRP A 650 -4.52 -24.52 0.46
C TRP A 650 -5.94 -24.50 1.02
N GLY A 651 -6.95 -24.49 0.13
CA GLY A 651 -8.36 -24.44 0.50
C GLY A 651 -8.83 -25.66 1.30
N ILE A 652 -8.34 -26.86 0.98
CA ILE A 652 -8.76 -28.10 1.65
C ILE A 652 -8.06 -28.26 3.02
N ASN A 653 -6.80 -27.82 3.16
CA ASN A 653 -6.00 -28.15 4.35
C ASN A 653 -5.89 -27.03 5.40
N SER A 654 -5.72 -25.77 4.99
CA SER A 654 -5.27 -24.69 5.90
C SER A 654 -6.15 -24.53 7.13
N ASN A 655 -7.47 -24.41 6.94
CA ASN A 655 -8.41 -24.22 8.05
C ASN A 655 -8.65 -25.51 8.84
N VAL A 656 -8.69 -26.68 8.19
CA VAL A 656 -8.92 -27.98 8.84
C VAL A 656 -7.86 -28.24 9.91
N MET A 657 -6.59 -28.03 9.55
CA MET A 657 -5.47 -28.23 10.47
C MET A 657 -5.50 -27.25 11.65
N LYS A 658 -5.77 -25.96 11.40
CA LYS A 658 -5.88 -24.93 12.46
C LYS A 658 -7.00 -25.25 13.46
N VAL A 659 -8.18 -25.61 12.96
CA VAL A 659 -9.32 -25.96 13.81
C VAL A 659 -9.04 -27.25 14.59
N THR A 660 -8.37 -28.24 13.98
CA THR A 660 -8.02 -29.47 14.68
C THR A 660 -7.01 -29.21 15.81
N ASN A 661 -5.98 -28.39 15.55
CA ASN A 661 -5.03 -27.97 16.57
C ASN A 661 -5.72 -27.30 17.76
N ASP A 662 -6.60 -26.34 17.47
CA ASP A 662 -7.29 -25.57 18.49
C ASP A 662 -8.28 -26.44 19.27
N ALA A 663 -9.04 -27.31 18.59
CA ALA A 663 -9.98 -28.23 19.21
C ALA A 663 -9.28 -29.21 20.16
N LEU A 664 -8.15 -29.80 19.74
CA LEU A 664 -7.35 -30.68 20.59
C LEU A 664 -6.77 -29.92 21.79
N ALA A 665 -6.26 -28.69 21.58
CA ALA A 665 -5.72 -27.88 22.65
C ALA A 665 -6.79 -27.47 23.68
N TYR A 666 -8.01 -27.15 23.24
CA TYR A 666 -9.14 -26.86 24.14
C TYR A 666 -9.60 -28.09 24.91
N LEU A 667 -9.70 -29.26 24.25
CA LEU A 667 -10.01 -30.52 24.92
C LEU A 667 -9.02 -30.81 26.05
N LEU A 668 -7.72 -30.67 25.77
CA LEU A 668 -6.66 -30.92 26.76
C LEU A 668 -6.57 -29.85 27.85
N SER A 669 -7.24 -28.71 27.70
CA SER A 669 -7.24 -27.66 28.74
C SER A 669 -8.14 -27.99 29.94
N ASP A 670 -9.01 -28.99 29.82
CA ASP A 670 -9.86 -29.53 30.88
C ASP A 670 -9.63 -31.05 31.00
N PRO A 671 -8.65 -31.49 31.81
CA PRO A 671 -8.25 -32.90 31.93
C PRO A 671 -9.39 -33.83 32.34
N ASP A 672 -10.29 -33.39 33.22
CA ASP A 672 -11.39 -34.20 33.74
C ASP A 672 -12.40 -34.46 32.63
N THR A 673 -12.84 -33.39 31.94
CA THR A 673 -13.74 -33.49 30.80
C THR A 673 -13.11 -34.33 29.67
N TYR A 674 -11.81 -34.15 29.40
CA TYR A 674 -11.10 -34.96 28.41
C TYR A 674 -11.10 -36.45 28.75
N HIS A 675 -10.84 -36.81 30.01
CA HIS A 675 -10.82 -38.21 30.45
C HIS A 675 -12.19 -38.88 30.32
N HIS A 676 -13.27 -38.15 30.69
CA HIS A 676 -14.64 -38.62 30.51
C HIS A 676 -14.98 -38.84 29.03
N ILE A 677 -14.68 -37.87 28.17
CA ILE A 677 -14.88 -37.98 26.72
C ILE A 677 -14.12 -39.18 26.14
N CYS A 678 -12.86 -39.36 26.53
CA CYS A 678 -12.04 -40.48 26.08
C CYS A 678 -12.68 -41.82 26.45
N THR A 679 -13.15 -41.95 27.68
CA THR A 679 -13.77 -43.19 28.18
C THR A 679 -15.06 -43.50 27.40
N SER A 680 -15.96 -42.52 27.27
CA SER A 680 -17.22 -42.68 26.54
C SER A 680 -17.01 -43.07 25.07
N ILE A 681 -16.10 -42.39 24.36
CA ILE A 681 -15.80 -42.69 22.96
C ILE A 681 -15.27 -44.11 22.80
N ARG A 682 -14.32 -44.51 23.65
CA ARG A 682 -13.68 -45.83 23.57
C ARG A 682 -14.70 -46.94 23.81
N THR A 683 -15.55 -46.79 24.84
CA THR A 683 -16.64 -47.73 25.12
C THR A 683 -17.60 -47.86 23.94
N ALA A 684 -18.05 -46.72 23.38
CA ALA A 684 -18.97 -46.72 22.25
C ALA A 684 -18.38 -47.43 21.01
N ILE A 685 -17.08 -47.26 20.75
CA ILE A 685 -16.42 -47.95 19.64
C ILE A 685 -16.36 -49.46 19.90
N SER A 686 -15.97 -49.89 21.10
CA SER A 686 -15.88 -51.31 21.43
C SER A 686 -17.23 -52.04 21.46
N GLU A 687 -18.31 -51.34 21.81
CA GLU A 687 -19.65 -51.94 21.89
C GLU A 687 -20.34 -52.00 20.51
N LYS A 688 -20.17 -50.97 19.68
CA LYS A 688 -20.86 -50.87 18.38
C LYS A 688 -20.07 -51.44 17.21
N TYR A 689 -18.75 -51.58 17.33
CA TYR A 689 -17.87 -52.09 16.27
C TYR A 689 -17.00 -53.22 16.80
N LYS A 690 -16.78 -54.25 15.98
CA LYS A 690 -15.95 -55.40 16.33
C LYS A 690 -14.51 -54.99 16.66
N ASP A 691 -13.96 -54.08 15.86
CA ASP A 691 -12.64 -53.49 16.00
C ASP A 691 -12.64 -52.08 15.39
N PHE A 692 -11.59 -51.31 15.67
CA PHE A 692 -11.46 -49.94 15.14
C PHE A 692 -11.29 -49.91 13.63
N GLU A 693 -10.68 -50.94 13.02
CA GLU A 693 -10.51 -51.02 11.56
C GLU A 693 -11.86 -51.16 10.84
N SER A 694 -12.82 -51.87 11.45
CA SER A 694 -14.21 -51.95 11.01
C SER A 694 -14.93 -50.62 11.10
N PHE A 695 -14.61 -49.80 12.13
CA PHE A 695 -15.13 -48.43 12.25
C PHE A 695 -14.58 -47.50 11.15
N LEU A 696 -13.30 -47.66 10.75
CA LEU A 696 -12.68 -46.82 9.71
C LEU A 696 -13.36 -46.94 8.33
N VAL A 697 -13.95 -48.10 8.03
CA VAL A 697 -14.64 -48.39 6.78
C VAL A 697 -16.17 -48.22 6.87
N ALA A 698 -16.68 -47.80 8.03
CA ALA A 698 -18.10 -47.59 8.22
C ALA A 698 -18.61 -46.41 7.37
N ASP A 699 -19.93 -46.38 7.13
CA ASP A 699 -20.60 -45.28 6.46
C ASP A 699 -20.22 -43.93 7.08
N PRO A 700 -20.08 -42.82 6.32
CA PRO A 700 -19.72 -41.53 6.89
C PRO A 700 -20.64 -41.05 8.02
N ASN A 701 -21.89 -41.50 8.08
CA ASN A 701 -22.81 -41.15 9.18
C ASN A 701 -22.56 -41.96 10.47
N ALA A 702 -21.67 -42.96 10.44
CA ALA A 702 -21.25 -43.74 11.62
C ALA A 702 -20.65 -42.88 12.73
N ILE A 703 -20.16 -41.68 12.40
CA ILE A 703 -19.63 -40.74 13.39
C ILE A 703 -20.71 -39.85 14.02
N ASP A 704 -21.96 -39.90 13.57
CA ASP A 704 -23.06 -39.06 14.03
C ASP A 704 -23.96 -39.75 15.06
N ILE A 705 -23.35 -40.50 15.99
CA ILE A 705 -24.03 -41.13 17.12
C ILE A 705 -23.96 -40.22 18.36
N GLU A 706 -24.89 -40.41 19.29
CA GLU A 706 -25.02 -39.60 20.52
C GLU A 706 -23.72 -39.57 21.34
N GLU A 707 -23.02 -40.71 21.41
CA GLU A 707 -21.77 -40.85 22.18
C GLU A 707 -20.62 -40.00 21.61
N PHE A 708 -20.69 -39.60 20.33
CA PHE A 708 -19.69 -38.74 19.69
C PHE A 708 -20.15 -37.29 19.54
N ALA A 709 -21.38 -36.95 19.95
CA ALA A 709 -21.96 -35.61 19.79
C ALA A 709 -21.16 -34.53 20.54
N ILE A 710 -20.48 -34.90 21.63
CA ILE A 710 -19.61 -33.97 22.37
C ILE A 710 -18.46 -33.44 21.52
N LEU A 711 -17.92 -34.25 20.60
CA LEU A 711 -16.88 -33.80 19.69
C LEU A 711 -17.43 -32.82 18.65
N ASP A 712 -18.67 -32.98 18.19
CA ASP A 712 -19.31 -31.96 17.35
C ASP A 712 -19.39 -30.63 18.09
N SER A 713 -19.81 -30.68 19.36
CA SER A 713 -19.92 -29.47 20.18
C SER A 713 -18.56 -28.79 20.39
N VAL A 714 -17.50 -29.55 20.64
CA VAL A 714 -16.13 -29.05 20.75
C VAL A 714 -15.66 -28.40 19.46
N ILE A 715 -15.91 -29.01 18.30
CA ILE A 715 -15.53 -28.47 16.99
C ILE A 715 -16.28 -27.17 16.71
N LEU A 716 -17.59 -27.15 16.96
CA LEU A 716 -18.43 -25.96 16.75
C LEU A 716 -18.07 -24.82 17.70
N GLU A 717 -17.74 -25.11 18.96
CA GLU A 717 -17.27 -24.09 19.91
C GLU A 717 -15.88 -23.56 19.55
N THR A 718 -14.99 -24.44 19.09
CA THR A 718 -13.69 -24.04 18.55
C THR A 718 -13.89 -23.06 17.39
N LEU A 719 -14.72 -23.44 16.41
CA LEU A 719 -15.05 -22.59 15.27
C LEU A 719 -15.72 -21.27 15.68
N ARG A 720 -16.59 -21.26 16.70
CA ARG A 720 -17.19 -20.03 17.22
C ARG A 720 -16.11 -19.06 17.69
N ILE A 721 -15.17 -19.55 18.49
CA ILE A 721 -14.15 -18.74 19.15
C ILE A 721 -13.04 -18.30 18.18
N THR A 722 -12.64 -19.17 17.25
CA THR A 722 -11.49 -18.93 16.38
C THR A 722 -11.86 -18.35 15.02
N ALA A 723 -13.13 -18.40 14.60
CA ALA A 723 -13.55 -17.75 13.37
C ALA A 723 -13.29 -16.24 13.41
N LEU A 724 -12.41 -15.81 12.51
CA LEU A 724 -12.17 -14.41 12.17
C LEU A 724 -12.95 -14.00 10.93
N ALA A 725 -13.54 -14.98 10.23
CA ALA A 725 -14.01 -14.92 8.85
C ALA A 725 -14.69 -13.59 8.53
N ALA A 726 -13.91 -12.75 7.87
CA ALA A 726 -14.30 -11.45 7.40
C ALA A 726 -14.60 -11.61 5.91
N SER A 727 -15.86 -11.87 5.55
CA SER A 727 -16.24 -11.85 4.13
C SER A 727 -16.06 -10.41 3.65
N PHE A 728 -15.11 -10.18 2.76
CA PHE A 728 -14.94 -8.90 2.06
C PHE A 728 -15.70 -8.96 0.75
N ARG A 729 -16.52 -7.94 0.49
CA ARG A 729 -17.16 -7.77 -0.81
C ARG A 729 -17.01 -6.35 -1.30
N GLU A 730 -16.63 -6.19 -2.56
CA GLU A 730 -16.62 -4.89 -3.21
C GLU A 730 -18.04 -4.51 -3.62
N VAL A 731 -18.43 -3.27 -3.33
CA VAL A 731 -19.72 -2.73 -3.75
C VAL A 731 -19.60 -2.21 -5.18
N LEU A 732 -20.24 -2.88 -6.14
CA LEU A 732 -20.18 -2.52 -7.56
C LEU A 732 -21.21 -1.46 -7.98
N SER A 733 -22.28 -1.32 -7.20
CA SER A 733 -23.36 -0.34 -7.40
C SER A 733 -23.87 0.17 -6.05
N ASP A 734 -24.24 1.45 -5.99
CA ASP A 734 -24.89 2.05 -4.82
C ASP A 734 -26.13 1.24 -4.41
N THR A 735 -26.23 0.88 -3.13
CA THR A 735 -27.31 0.02 -2.64
C THR A 735 -27.55 0.19 -1.14
N TYR A 736 -28.52 -0.56 -0.61
CA TYR A 736 -28.89 -0.55 0.80
C TYR A 736 -28.69 -1.92 1.45
N LEU A 737 -28.11 -1.91 2.64
CA LEU A 737 -28.03 -3.05 3.54
C LEU A 737 -29.14 -2.96 4.59
N SER A 738 -30.02 -3.95 4.62
CA SER A 738 -31.03 -4.06 5.68
C SER A 738 -30.40 -4.53 6.99
N GLY A 739 -30.65 -3.79 8.06
CA GLY A 739 -30.22 -4.06 9.43
C GLY A 739 -31.33 -4.55 10.35
N GLU A 740 -31.05 -4.57 11.64
CA GLU A 740 -32.03 -4.91 12.67
C GLU A 740 -33.10 -3.81 12.81
N ASN A 741 -34.29 -4.19 13.29
CA ASN A 741 -35.40 -3.28 13.60
C ASN A 741 -35.82 -2.35 12.45
N GLY A 742 -35.70 -2.82 11.20
CA GLY A 742 -36.10 -2.06 10.01
C GLY A 742 -35.12 -0.96 9.59
N LYS A 743 -33.99 -0.81 10.28
CA LYS A 743 -32.95 0.16 9.92
C LYS A 743 -32.29 -0.24 8.60
N VAL A 744 -32.06 0.72 7.71
CA VAL A 744 -31.36 0.51 6.43
C VAL A 744 -30.08 1.33 6.39
N TYR A 745 -29.04 0.75 5.79
CA TYR A 745 -27.72 1.36 5.70
C TYR A 745 -27.34 1.54 4.24
N PHE A 746 -27.11 2.78 3.81
CA PHE A 746 -26.63 3.08 2.47
C PHE A 746 -25.15 2.72 2.34
N VAL A 747 -24.82 1.94 1.32
CA VAL A 747 -23.45 1.59 0.95
C VAL A 747 -23.18 2.02 -0.49
N GLN A 748 -22.02 2.63 -0.69
CA GLN A 748 -21.68 3.30 -1.94
C GLN A 748 -20.78 2.40 -2.80
N LYS A 749 -20.91 2.53 -4.13
CA LYS A 749 -20.02 1.94 -5.10
C LYS A 749 -18.55 2.26 -4.79
N GLY A 750 -17.70 1.23 -4.79
CA GLY A 750 -16.28 1.31 -4.48
C GLY A 750 -15.94 1.16 -2.99
N GLU A 751 -16.93 1.09 -2.11
CA GLU A 751 -16.73 0.67 -0.71
C GLU A 751 -16.57 -0.85 -0.61
N TYR A 752 -16.03 -1.31 0.52
CA TYR A 752 -16.01 -2.73 0.87
C TYR A 752 -16.99 -3.03 1.99
N VAL A 753 -17.77 -4.09 1.88
CA VAL A 753 -18.55 -4.62 3.01
C VAL A 753 -17.73 -5.71 3.69
N LEU A 754 -17.51 -5.55 4.99
CA LEU A 754 -16.75 -6.45 5.85
C LEU A 754 -17.69 -7.14 6.86
N ALA A 755 -17.91 -8.43 6.71
CA ALA A 755 -18.70 -9.20 7.67
C ALA A 755 -17.87 -9.58 8.92
N ASP A 756 -18.04 -8.89 10.04
CA ASP A 756 -17.36 -9.20 11.30
C ASP A 756 -18.05 -10.36 12.04
N VAL A 757 -17.79 -11.59 11.59
CA VAL A 757 -18.31 -12.83 12.20
C VAL A 757 -17.80 -13.00 13.62
N ARG A 758 -16.55 -12.61 13.91
CA ARG A 758 -15.99 -12.69 15.27
C ARG A 758 -16.78 -11.81 16.23
N GLY A 759 -17.05 -10.55 15.84
CA GLY A 759 -17.91 -9.66 16.61
C GLY A 759 -19.24 -10.33 16.94
N MET A 760 -19.93 -10.87 15.94
CA MET A 760 -21.20 -11.59 16.13
C MET A 760 -21.07 -12.80 17.09
N HIS A 761 -20.04 -13.63 16.95
CA HIS A 761 -19.79 -14.79 17.81
C HIS A 761 -19.43 -14.44 19.25
N PHE A 762 -18.93 -13.22 19.48
CA PHE A 762 -18.61 -12.67 20.79
C PHE A 762 -19.72 -11.76 21.34
N ASP A 763 -20.89 -11.74 20.70
CA ASP A 763 -22.07 -11.06 21.24
C ASP A 763 -22.68 -11.91 22.37
N ALA A 764 -22.65 -11.38 23.59
CA ALA A 764 -23.16 -12.07 24.79
C ALA A 764 -24.67 -12.35 24.73
N THR A 765 -25.43 -11.62 23.89
CA THR A 765 -26.87 -11.86 23.69
C THR A 765 -27.13 -13.10 22.84
N LEU A 766 -26.19 -13.47 21.97
CA LEU A 766 -26.27 -14.66 21.13
C LEU A 766 -25.58 -15.86 21.77
N PHE A 767 -24.43 -15.62 22.41
CA PHE A 767 -23.61 -16.63 23.07
C PHE A 767 -23.24 -16.16 24.49
N PRO A 768 -23.95 -16.61 25.53
CA PRO A 768 -23.63 -16.27 26.91
C PRO A 768 -22.20 -16.71 27.28
N GLN A 769 -21.50 -15.88 28.06
CA GLN A 769 -20.06 -16.07 28.38
C GLN A 769 -19.23 -16.28 27.10
N PRO A 770 -19.25 -15.32 26.15
CA PRO A 770 -18.66 -15.50 24.82
C PRO A 770 -17.14 -15.73 24.84
N GLU A 771 -16.46 -15.28 25.89
CA GLU A 771 -15.02 -15.43 26.10
C GLU A 771 -14.60 -16.83 26.62
N LYS A 772 -15.53 -17.60 27.19
CA LYS A 772 -15.25 -18.93 27.72
C LYS A 772 -15.48 -19.99 26.66
N PHE A 773 -14.56 -20.95 26.59
CA PHE A 773 -14.75 -22.20 25.85
C PHE A 773 -15.66 -23.11 26.66
N ILE A 774 -16.82 -23.46 26.12
CA ILE A 774 -17.81 -24.34 26.76
C ILE A 774 -17.98 -25.58 25.90
N THR A 775 -17.49 -26.73 26.39
CA THR A 775 -17.40 -28.00 25.67
C THR A 775 -18.76 -28.52 25.18
N ASP A 776 -19.82 -28.36 25.98
CA ASP A 776 -21.16 -28.87 25.72
C ASP A 776 -22.13 -27.82 25.11
N ARG A 777 -21.62 -26.63 24.71
CA ARG A 777 -22.46 -25.50 24.27
C ARG A 777 -23.45 -25.85 23.16
N PHE A 778 -23.08 -26.77 22.28
CA PHE A 778 -23.84 -27.20 21.11
C PHE A 778 -24.38 -28.64 21.25
N MET A 779 -24.54 -29.17 22.46
CA MET A 779 -25.23 -30.45 22.69
C MET A 779 -26.76 -30.32 22.51
N ILE A 780 -27.41 -31.39 22.01
CA ILE A 780 -28.85 -31.44 21.78
C ILE A 780 -29.59 -31.30 23.12
N GLY A 781 -30.46 -30.28 23.25
CA GLY A 781 -31.16 -29.91 24.49
C GLY A 781 -30.94 -28.46 24.93
N GLN A 782 -29.84 -27.82 24.51
CA GLN A 782 -29.58 -26.40 24.76
C GLN A 782 -29.93 -25.50 23.57
N ALA A 783 -31.22 -25.20 23.38
CA ALA A 783 -31.82 -24.17 22.50
C ALA A 783 -31.33 -24.06 21.02
N SER A 784 -32.23 -24.38 20.09
CA SER A 784 -32.09 -24.35 18.61
C SER A 784 -31.66 -23.01 17.96
N VAL A 785 -31.58 -21.92 18.74
CA VAL A 785 -31.21 -20.58 18.27
C VAL A 785 -29.68 -20.43 18.10
N LYS A 786 -28.87 -21.15 18.90
CA LYS A 786 -27.40 -21.04 18.88
C LYS A 786 -26.78 -21.50 17.55
N PHE A 787 -27.32 -22.56 16.94
CA PHE A 787 -26.83 -23.10 15.66
C PHE A 787 -27.07 -22.15 14.48
N LYS A 788 -28.21 -21.44 14.47
CA LYS A 788 -28.58 -20.53 13.36
C LYS A 788 -27.64 -19.32 13.24
N ASN A 789 -26.99 -18.94 14.33
CA ASN A 789 -26.14 -17.76 14.42
C ASN A 789 -24.64 -18.08 14.30
N LEU A 790 -24.26 -19.37 14.27
CA LEU A 790 -22.88 -19.80 14.06
C LEU A 790 -22.53 -19.71 12.55
N ARG A 791 -21.55 -18.88 12.18
CA ARG A 791 -21.16 -18.63 10.76
C ARG A 791 -19.66 -18.77 10.44
N PRO A 792 -18.96 -19.83 10.90
CA PRO A 792 -17.53 -20.01 10.64
C PRO A 792 -17.20 -20.31 9.16
N PHE A 793 -18.18 -20.80 8.39
CA PHE A 793 -18.00 -21.22 7.00
C PHE A 793 -18.42 -20.16 5.97
N GLY A 794 -18.71 -18.94 6.40
CA GLY A 794 -19.24 -17.88 5.54
C GLY A 794 -20.74 -18.00 5.30
N GLY A 795 -21.23 -17.46 4.18
CA GLY A 795 -22.66 -17.46 3.83
C GLY A 795 -22.92 -17.14 2.36
N GLY A 796 -24.12 -17.45 1.90
CA GLY A 796 -24.56 -17.21 0.52
C GLY A 796 -23.73 -17.98 -0.51
N SER A 797 -23.43 -17.35 -1.65
CA SER A 797 -22.67 -17.96 -2.75
C SER A 797 -21.23 -18.31 -2.37
N SER A 798 -20.64 -17.61 -1.40
CA SER A 798 -19.27 -17.83 -0.93
C SER A 798 -19.17 -18.73 0.31
N ILE A 799 -20.23 -19.50 0.64
CA ILE A 799 -20.15 -20.51 1.69
C ILE A 799 -19.12 -21.58 1.32
N CYS A 800 -18.36 -22.06 2.31
CA CYS A 800 -17.38 -23.14 2.13
C CYS A 800 -18.05 -24.39 1.54
N LYS A 801 -17.53 -24.83 0.39
CA LYS A 801 -18.05 -26.00 -0.34
C LYS A 801 -17.64 -27.33 0.31
N GLY A 802 -16.48 -27.37 0.98
CA GLY A 802 -15.97 -28.55 1.69
C GLY A 802 -16.28 -28.61 3.19
N ARG A 803 -17.26 -27.86 3.69
CA ARG A 803 -17.53 -27.73 5.14
C ARG A 803 -17.94 -29.05 5.83
N ASP A 804 -18.66 -29.92 5.12
CA ASP A 804 -19.13 -31.20 5.67
C ASP A 804 -17.92 -32.15 5.82
N PHE A 805 -17.13 -32.28 4.75
CA PHE A 805 -15.86 -33.02 4.79
C PHE A 805 -14.85 -32.46 5.80
N ALA A 806 -14.73 -31.13 5.92
CA ALA A 806 -13.85 -30.50 6.89
C ALA A 806 -14.20 -30.91 8.33
N GLN A 807 -15.47 -30.81 8.71
CA GLN A 807 -15.93 -31.24 10.04
C GLN A 807 -15.75 -32.75 10.24
N TYR A 808 -16.05 -33.55 9.22
CA TYR A 808 -15.82 -34.99 9.24
C TYR A 808 -14.35 -35.33 9.54
N ILE A 809 -13.40 -34.73 8.82
CA ILE A 809 -11.96 -35.00 9.00
C ILE A 809 -11.47 -34.54 10.37
N ILE A 810 -11.89 -33.38 10.86
CA ILE A 810 -11.53 -32.91 12.20
C ILE A 810 -12.02 -33.91 13.25
N LYS A 811 -13.30 -34.32 13.17
CA LYS A 811 -13.90 -35.27 14.11
C LYS A 811 -13.23 -36.63 14.05
N MET A 812 -12.99 -37.15 12.85
CA MET A 812 -12.32 -38.42 12.64
C MET A 812 -10.88 -38.40 13.19
N PHE A 813 -10.14 -37.31 12.97
CA PHE A 813 -8.80 -37.16 13.54
C PHE A 813 -8.83 -37.23 15.07
N LEU A 814 -9.76 -36.52 15.72
CA LEU A 814 -9.91 -36.55 17.17
C LEU A 814 -10.28 -37.96 17.67
N LEU A 815 -11.21 -38.65 17.01
CA LEU A 815 -11.60 -40.03 17.34
C LEU A 815 -10.42 -40.99 17.26
N GLN A 816 -9.66 -40.96 16.16
CA GLN A 816 -8.48 -41.82 15.98
C GLN A 816 -7.39 -41.49 17.00
N THR A 817 -7.19 -40.22 17.31
CA THR A 817 -6.22 -39.77 18.32
C THR A 817 -6.60 -40.27 19.71
N ILE A 818 -7.86 -40.09 20.13
CA ILE A 818 -8.37 -40.54 21.43
C ILE A 818 -8.30 -42.07 21.57
N TYR A 819 -8.52 -42.80 20.47
CA TYR A 819 -8.46 -44.24 20.47
C TYR A 819 -7.03 -44.78 20.59
N LEU A 820 -6.09 -44.26 19.80
CA LEU A 820 -4.72 -44.77 19.70
C LEU A 820 -3.80 -44.34 20.85
N PHE A 821 -4.04 -43.16 21.44
CA PHE A 821 -3.11 -42.54 22.37
C PHE A 821 -3.74 -42.26 23.72
N ASP A 822 -2.95 -42.46 24.77
CA ASP A 822 -3.19 -41.82 26.07
C ASP A 822 -2.35 -40.55 26.13
N ILE A 823 -3.03 -39.40 26.06
CA ILE A 823 -2.41 -38.07 26.06
C ILE A 823 -2.49 -37.50 27.47
N VAL A 824 -1.33 -37.15 28.04
CA VAL A 824 -1.25 -36.47 29.33
C VAL A 824 -1.30 -34.96 29.10
N PRO A 825 -2.33 -34.26 29.61
CA PRO A 825 -2.42 -32.81 29.51
C PRO A 825 -1.26 -32.12 30.23
N GLY A 826 -0.73 -31.03 29.65
CA GLY A 826 0.20 -30.11 30.31
C GLY A 826 -0.53 -28.87 30.83
N GLU A 827 0.11 -28.09 31.71
CA GLU A 827 -0.43 -26.77 32.09
C GLU A 827 -0.44 -25.84 30.88
N TYR A 828 -1.63 -25.57 30.35
CA TYR A 828 -1.81 -24.68 29.20
C TYR A 828 -3.09 -23.86 29.33
N LYS A 829 -2.97 -22.56 29.08
CA LYS A 829 -4.11 -21.64 29.03
C LYS A 829 -4.28 -21.12 27.61
N PRO A 830 -5.26 -21.62 26.85
CA PRO A 830 -5.52 -21.19 25.48
C PRO A 830 -5.68 -19.67 25.35
N SER A 831 -4.94 -19.05 24.44
CA SER A 831 -5.10 -17.64 24.06
C SER A 831 -5.00 -17.50 22.55
N ILE A 832 -5.86 -16.69 21.92
CA ILE A 832 -5.98 -16.62 20.45
C ILE A 832 -5.04 -15.56 19.89
N ASP A 833 -4.27 -15.90 18.85
CA ASP A 833 -3.63 -14.93 17.97
C ASP A 833 -4.52 -14.62 16.76
N ALA A 834 -5.31 -13.56 16.86
CA ALA A 834 -6.22 -13.15 15.79
C ALA A 834 -5.54 -12.27 14.69
N ASN A 835 -4.28 -11.90 14.89
CA ASN A 835 -3.61 -10.85 14.10
C ASN A 835 -2.84 -11.37 12.87
N ARG A 836 -2.68 -12.69 12.70
CA ARG A 836 -1.85 -13.29 11.63
C ARG A 836 -2.59 -14.25 10.71
N SER A 837 -3.92 -14.28 10.80
CA SER A 837 -4.74 -15.32 10.17
C SER A 837 -5.79 -14.75 9.21
N VAL A 838 -6.07 -15.50 8.14
CA VAL A 838 -7.00 -15.08 7.08
C VAL A 838 -8.46 -15.27 7.49
N ALA A 839 -8.85 -16.51 7.82
CA ALA A 839 -10.24 -16.87 8.11
C ALA A 839 -10.44 -17.47 9.51
N ILE A 840 -9.53 -18.36 9.95
CA ILE A 840 -9.54 -18.98 11.28
C ILE A 840 -8.27 -18.56 12.02
N GLY A 841 -8.43 -18.00 13.22
CA GLY A 841 -7.33 -17.67 14.15
C GLY A 841 -6.61 -18.92 14.62
N CYS A 842 -5.46 -18.76 15.26
CA CYS A 842 -4.73 -19.88 15.87
C CYS A 842 -4.43 -19.55 17.31
N LEU A 843 -4.35 -20.55 18.18
CA LEU A 843 -3.89 -20.32 19.54
C LEU A 843 -2.39 -19.97 19.62
N ARG A 844 -1.99 -19.19 20.63
CA ARG A 844 -0.61 -18.81 20.91
C ARG A 844 0.06 -19.88 21.76
N GLY A 845 1.22 -20.34 21.30
CA GLY A 845 2.12 -21.18 22.10
C GLY A 845 1.51 -22.53 22.45
N TYR A 846 1.08 -23.30 21.45
CA TYR A 846 0.54 -24.65 21.63
C TYR A 846 1.38 -25.48 22.61
N PRO A 847 0.75 -26.23 23.52
CA PRO A 847 1.47 -27.05 24.48
C PRO A 847 2.21 -28.18 23.78
N VAL A 848 3.33 -28.59 24.38
CA VAL A 848 3.95 -29.89 24.10
C VAL A 848 3.12 -30.94 24.81
N ILE A 849 2.59 -31.90 24.05
CA ILE A 849 1.80 -33.00 24.58
C ILE A 849 2.68 -34.23 24.78
N ARG A 850 2.40 -34.98 25.84
CA ARG A 850 3.05 -36.26 26.13
C ARG A 850 2.05 -37.37 25.82
N MET A 851 2.44 -38.27 24.92
CA MET A 851 1.58 -39.31 24.38
C MET A 851 2.18 -40.67 24.65
N ARG A 852 1.38 -41.61 25.15
CA ARG A 852 1.78 -43.02 25.32
C ARG A 852 0.96 -43.92 24.40
N LYS A 853 1.60 -44.96 23.87
CA LYS A 853 0.94 -46.02 23.10
C LYS A 853 -0.02 -46.77 24.02
N ARG A 854 -1.27 -46.90 23.60
CA ARG A 854 -2.20 -47.83 24.23
C ARG A 854 -1.97 -49.22 23.63
N PHE A 855 -1.46 -50.16 24.43
CA PHE A 855 -1.31 -51.55 24.00
C PHE A 855 -2.71 -52.13 23.74
N GLU A 856 -2.97 -52.57 22.50
CA GLU A 856 -4.12 -53.40 22.17
C GLU A 856 -4.04 -54.65 23.07
N LYS A 857 -5.01 -54.80 23.98
CA LYS A 857 -5.18 -56.02 24.78
C LYS A 857 -6.30 -56.85 24.19
#